data_AF-A0A0C3S857-F1
#
_entry.id   AF-A0A0C3S857-F1
#
_cell.length_a   1.000
_cell.length_b   1.000
_cell.length_c   1.000
_cell.angle_alpha   90.00
_cell.angle_beta   90.00
_cell.angle_gamma   90.00
#
_symmetry.space_group_name_H-M   'P 1'
#
loop_
_entity.id
_entity.type
_entity.pdbx_description
1 polymer ?
#
loop_
_entity_poly.entity_id
_entity_poly.type
_entity_poly.pdbx_seq_one_letter_code
_entity_poly.pdbx_strand_id
1 'polypeptide(L)'
;MSYAYKLYYVIFSLTQWISALTYYFLRFRRPAGRLSFDAYLSSGQGISDFDRILSLQRDLCISDIRDWRQGHSGNSTKQLDGKVIQRRTNLWRAVLAEDLSPSAKRILLAAGVIPADSPRDTSTLYELQGAHPLQAPESIPPLQRVHKSPHAIPSEIADKHFSTTKTLLDELNAIFRTACAGGSGYLDRYLSNCIKQGWDVGTVYGYLRPWWHSYTMGDYTFRQIQEQMDLSETYDSAVRTNVGILRRIGNVHMPPRRVWDLYSNRVLPYRALRSSELLSIPDNLWAVSHSWVAESERHKTLTSINGFQWPVPIPVDITLEQVRVELLNMGAEYVFLDVLCLRQHSSDPYMELVRFEEWQIDVPTLGHVYRHDRYQTTVVYFNGLGRPFNPKAELLDTPAHWFNRAWTLQETTVNWLPGGLSSQSCAGWDGTYFMTRMHQAQIELGLPSLRDPSFTDLLQAMQRRPGYAKKKPFDRVAAVSYLLPRSRPVMYDDQWSDAEAAWESLVPSLSGTDRLGLLLHCPPRRTIISSESTMLWRPSWAEVMQEPQSVRIPPLPFANDESLHGPVQGIDELFRYCKYYFHYANVVERCFTAGDGFISVALDPDRSWLARKRFRFESNIDSGIDLDATVPFVLVGLAQMRCWIVAMPVDLVDLGREDRALEVRKITVGWMYAPKDIEKLEKLGVAKRRLVAYCEGHNK
;
A
#
# COMPACT_ATOMS: atom_id res chain seq x y z
N MET A 1 10.82 32.14 26.36
CA MET A 1 10.48 30.70 26.44
C MET A 1 10.10 30.06 25.10
N SER A 2 9.48 30.76 24.13
CA SER A 2 9.12 30.19 22.80
C SER A 2 10.31 29.75 21.93
N TYR A 3 11.44 30.45 21.99
CA TYR A 3 12.66 30.09 21.24
C TYR A 3 13.36 28.83 21.77
N ALA A 4 13.33 28.61 23.08
CA ALA A 4 13.96 27.44 23.70
C ALA A 4 13.21 26.14 23.35
N TYR A 5 11.88 26.20 23.21
CA TYR A 5 11.07 25.05 22.77
C TYR A 5 11.28 24.70 21.31
N LYS A 6 11.42 25.70 20.42
CA LYS A 6 11.78 25.46 19.01
C LYS A 6 13.17 24.85 18.88
N LEU A 7 14.14 25.35 19.66
CA LEU A 7 15.49 24.81 19.68
C LEU A 7 15.53 23.37 20.23
N TYR A 8 14.74 23.07 21.27
CA TYR A 8 14.63 21.73 21.84
C TYR A 8 13.99 20.74 20.85
N TYR A 9 12.99 21.17 20.07
CA TYR A 9 12.38 20.33 19.03
C TYR A 9 13.32 20.05 17.86
N VAL A 10 14.07 21.06 17.42
CA VAL A 10 15.12 20.89 16.41
C VAL A 10 16.20 19.94 16.94
N ILE A 11 16.65 20.10 18.19
CA ILE A 11 17.66 19.24 18.82
C ILE A 11 17.14 17.82 19.07
N PHE A 12 15.86 17.64 19.43
CA PHE A 12 15.26 16.31 19.66
C PHE A 12 15.04 15.56 18.34
N SER A 13 14.61 16.27 17.30
CA SER A 13 14.57 15.72 15.94
C SER A 13 15.97 15.42 15.44
N LEU A 14 16.95 16.31 15.67
CA LEU A 14 18.37 16.08 15.36
C LEU A 14 18.95 14.88 16.13
N THR A 15 18.58 14.65 17.38
CA THR A 15 19.14 13.54 18.18
C THR A 15 18.50 12.19 17.85
N GLN A 16 17.22 12.15 17.43
CA GLN A 16 16.65 10.95 16.80
C GLN A 16 17.24 10.71 15.41
N TRP A 17 17.47 11.78 14.63
CA TRP A 17 18.18 11.72 13.35
C TRP A 17 19.62 11.23 13.51
N ILE A 18 20.39 11.81 14.41
CA ILE A 18 21.76 11.43 14.73
C ILE A 18 21.78 10.02 15.31
N SER A 19 20.82 9.60 16.14
CA SER A 19 20.80 8.21 16.64
C SER A 19 20.49 7.20 15.53
N ALA A 20 19.57 7.51 14.61
CA ALA A 20 19.28 6.66 13.45
C ALA A 20 20.46 6.64 12.46
N LEU A 21 21.07 7.80 12.17
CA LEU A 21 22.29 7.93 11.35
C LEU A 21 23.49 7.29 12.02
N THR A 22 23.68 7.41 13.32
CA THR A 22 24.82 6.85 14.06
C THR A 22 24.67 5.34 14.22
N TYR A 23 23.44 4.85 14.45
CA TYR A 23 23.13 3.41 14.39
C TYR A 23 23.37 2.84 12.99
N TYR A 24 23.11 3.63 11.93
CA TYR A 24 23.40 3.26 10.55
C TYR A 24 24.92 3.30 10.25
N PHE A 25 25.62 4.39 10.55
CA PHE A 25 27.06 4.56 10.33
C PHE A 25 27.92 3.56 11.13
N LEU A 26 27.54 3.23 12.37
CA LEU A 26 28.24 2.24 13.18
C LEU A 26 27.99 0.80 12.70
N ARG A 27 26.90 0.53 11.98
CA ARG A 27 26.62 -0.79 11.38
C ARG A 27 27.34 -1.00 10.03
N PHE A 28 27.79 0.08 9.39
CA PHE A 28 28.42 0.05 8.05
C PHE A 28 29.91 0.42 8.01
N ARG A 29 30.56 0.75 9.14
CA ARG A 29 32.03 0.74 9.21
C ARG A 29 32.56 -0.69 9.31
N ARG A 30 32.63 -1.38 8.16
CA ARG A 30 33.47 -2.57 7.93
C ARG A 30 34.37 -2.30 6.72
N PRO A 31 35.53 -2.98 6.64
CA PRO A 31 36.71 -2.52 5.89
C PRO A 31 36.45 -2.47 4.38
N ALA A 32 37.26 -1.67 3.67
CA ALA A 32 37.25 -1.50 2.22
C ALA A 32 36.83 -2.77 1.45
N GLY A 33 35.58 -2.81 0.96
CA GLY A 33 35.02 -3.99 0.32
C GLY A 33 33.60 -3.81 -0.19
N ARG A 34 33.46 -3.31 -1.43
CA ARG A 34 32.27 -3.22 -2.30
C ARG A 34 31.12 -2.28 -1.85
N LEU A 35 31.04 -1.13 -2.52
CA LEU A 35 29.93 -0.17 -2.45
C LEU A 35 28.63 -0.78 -3.01
N SER A 36 27.52 -0.67 -2.29
CA SER A 36 26.17 -1.05 -2.74
C SER A 36 25.44 0.14 -3.38
N PHE A 37 24.39 -0.11 -4.17
CA PHE A 37 23.58 0.98 -4.75
C PHE A 37 22.90 1.84 -3.68
N ASP A 38 22.38 1.23 -2.61
CA ASP A 38 21.79 1.96 -1.48
C ASP A 38 22.84 2.81 -0.74
N ALA A 39 24.06 2.30 -0.58
CA ALA A 39 25.16 3.06 0.03
C ALA A 39 25.64 4.20 -0.88
N TYR A 40 25.64 4.00 -2.20
CA TYR A 40 25.91 5.03 -3.19
C TYR A 40 24.92 6.19 -3.08
N LEU A 41 23.62 5.90 -3.11
CA LEU A 41 22.58 6.91 -2.91
C LEU A 41 22.73 7.61 -1.56
N SER A 42 23.04 6.86 -0.50
CA SER A 42 23.11 7.42 0.86
C SER A 42 24.37 8.27 1.12
N SER A 43 25.49 7.98 0.44
CA SER A 43 26.79 8.63 0.68
C SER A 43 27.11 9.76 -0.29
N GLY A 44 26.42 9.83 -1.43
CA GLY A 44 26.66 10.84 -2.45
C GLY A 44 28.04 10.74 -3.12
N GLN A 45 28.69 9.56 -3.02
CA GLN A 45 29.97 9.27 -3.66
C GLN A 45 29.85 9.31 -5.20
N GLY A 46 30.93 9.67 -5.90
CA GLY A 46 30.94 9.76 -7.36
C GLY A 46 30.99 8.39 -8.04
N ILE A 47 30.57 8.33 -9.32
CA ILE A 47 30.59 7.10 -10.14
C ILE A 47 31.99 6.49 -10.26
N SER A 48 33.05 7.29 -10.16
CA SER A 48 34.45 6.83 -10.21
C SER A 48 34.79 5.77 -9.15
N ASP A 49 34.04 5.73 -8.04
CA ASP A 49 34.20 4.70 -7.01
C ASP A 49 33.62 3.34 -7.42
N PHE A 50 32.74 3.29 -8.44
CA PHE A 50 32.24 2.08 -9.09
C PHE A 50 33.06 1.64 -10.31
N ASP A 51 33.76 2.54 -10.99
CA ASP A 51 34.53 2.22 -12.21
C ASP A 51 35.59 1.13 -11.98
N ARG A 52 36.22 1.12 -10.80
CA ARG A 52 37.20 0.09 -10.41
C ARG A 52 36.57 -1.30 -10.17
N ILE A 53 35.25 -1.36 -9.99
CA ILE A 53 34.48 -2.60 -9.76
C ILE A 53 34.02 -3.21 -11.09
N LEU A 54 33.68 -2.40 -12.10
CA LEU A 54 33.24 -2.87 -13.41
C LEU A 54 34.33 -3.64 -14.17
N SER A 55 35.61 -3.25 -14.02
CA SER A 55 36.74 -3.99 -14.61
C SER A 55 36.93 -5.40 -14.04
N LEU A 56 36.29 -5.73 -12.92
CA LEU A 56 36.48 -7.00 -12.18
C LEU A 56 35.34 -8.02 -12.37
N GLN A 57 34.25 -7.71 -13.07
CA GLN A 57 33.12 -8.63 -13.20
C GLN A 57 32.68 -8.84 -14.66
N ARG A 58 33.04 -10.00 -15.22
CA ARG A 58 32.61 -10.46 -16.56
C ARG A 58 31.36 -11.37 -16.53
N ASP A 59 30.80 -11.64 -15.34
CA ASP A 59 29.85 -12.76 -15.14
C ASP A 59 28.46 -12.35 -14.57
N LEU A 60 28.06 -11.07 -14.62
CA LEU A 60 26.71 -10.66 -14.20
C LEU A 60 25.65 -11.20 -15.18
N CYS A 61 24.69 -11.96 -14.67
CA CYS A 61 23.60 -12.56 -15.45
C CYS A 61 22.24 -12.02 -15.00
N ILE A 62 21.23 -12.05 -15.89
CA ILE A 62 19.85 -11.69 -15.55
C ILE A 62 19.29 -12.58 -14.42
N SER A 63 19.76 -13.81 -14.27
CA SER A 63 19.41 -14.69 -13.15
C SER A 63 19.84 -14.12 -11.80
N ASP A 64 20.91 -13.31 -11.74
CA ASP A 64 21.32 -12.63 -10.50
C ASP A 64 20.32 -11.56 -10.05
N ILE A 65 19.43 -11.13 -10.96
CA ILE A 65 18.32 -10.21 -10.70
C ILE A 65 17.02 -11.00 -10.55
N ARG A 66 16.68 -11.89 -11.49
CA ARG A 66 15.42 -12.65 -11.49
C ARG A 66 15.36 -13.66 -10.34
N ASP A 67 16.39 -14.50 -10.23
CA ASP A 67 16.41 -15.73 -9.42
C ASP A 67 17.06 -15.51 -8.05
N TRP A 68 17.02 -14.27 -7.54
CA TRP A 68 17.70 -13.84 -6.31
C TRP A 68 17.33 -14.66 -5.05
N ARG A 69 16.16 -15.33 -5.07
CA ARG A 69 15.62 -16.15 -3.97
C ARG A 69 15.95 -17.66 -4.09
N GLN A 70 16.35 -18.16 -5.27
CA GLN A 70 16.50 -19.60 -5.54
C GLN A 70 17.55 -20.29 -4.66
N GLY A 71 17.29 -21.51 -4.21
CA GLY A 71 18.25 -22.42 -3.54
C GLY A 71 18.39 -22.29 -2.01
N HIS A 72 17.46 -21.62 -1.31
CA HIS A 72 17.70 -21.22 0.09
C HIS A 72 16.47 -21.27 1.01
N SER A 73 15.81 -22.43 1.11
CA SER A 73 14.89 -22.71 2.21
C SER A 73 15.64 -22.59 3.55
N GLY A 74 15.21 -21.67 4.42
CA GLY A 74 15.82 -21.47 5.76
C GLY A 74 16.67 -20.21 5.96
N ASN A 75 16.75 -19.29 4.99
CA ASN A 75 17.43 -18.01 5.21
C ASN A 75 16.71 -17.14 6.27
N SER A 76 17.50 -16.54 7.17
CA SER A 76 17.01 -15.51 8.10
C SER A 76 16.61 -14.21 7.36
N THR A 77 15.71 -13.42 7.95
CA THR A 77 15.31 -12.10 7.43
C THR A 77 16.50 -11.22 7.09
N LYS A 78 17.53 -11.20 7.94
CA LYS A 78 18.75 -10.40 7.72
C LYS A 78 19.51 -10.82 6.45
N GLN A 79 19.53 -12.12 6.15
CA GLN A 79 20.18 -12.63 4.93
C GLN A 79 19.38 -12.25 3.70
N LEU A 80 18.04 -12.35 3.75
CA LEU A 80 17.17 -11.95 2.65
C LEU A 80 17.21 -10.44 2.38
N ASP A 81 17.19 -9.60 3.43
CA ASP A 81 17.38 -8.14 3.30
C ASP A 81 18.72 -7.82 2.62
N GLY A 82 19.80 -8.52 2.97
CA GLY A 82 21.11 -8.38 2.31
C GLY A 82 21.09 -8.78 0.84
N LYS A 83 20.35 -9.85 0.48
CA LYS A 83 20.19 -10.28 -0.92
C LYS A 83 19.40 -9.28 -1.75
N VAL A 84 18.37 -8.65 -1.18
CA VAL A 84 17.62 -7.58 -1.86
C VAL A 84 18.54 -6.40 -2.23
N ILE A 85 19.41 -5.97 -1.30
CA ILE A 85 20.38 -4.91 -1.56
C ILE A 85 21.38 -5.35 -2.64
N GLN A 86 21.85 -6.60 -2.59
CA GLN A 86 22.74 -7.15 -3.61
C GLN A 86 22.07 -7.20 -4.99
N ARG A 87 20.81 -7.61 -5.06
CA ARG A 87 19.99 -7.65 -6.27
C ARG A 87 19.88 -6.27 -6.92
N ARG A 88 19.53 -5.23 -6.15
CA ARG A 88 19.47 -3.85 -6.65
C ARG A 88 20.84 -3.34 -7.09
N THR A 89 21.89 -3.73 -6.38
CA THR A 89 23.28 -3.40 -6.75
C THR A 89 23.68 -4.08 -8.07
N ASN A 90 23.26 -5.31 -8.32
CA ASN A 90 23.52 -6.02 -9.57
C ASN A 90 22.79 -5.34 -10.75
N LEU A 91 21.53 -4.92 -10.56
CA LEU A 91 20.79 -4.13 -11.54
C LEU A 91 21.55 -2.84 -11.90
N TRP A 92 22.04 -2.11 -10.88
CA TRP A 92 22.83 -0.89 -11.11
C TRP A 92 24.09 -1.15 -11.92
N ARG A 93 24.82 -2.23 -11.59
CA ARG A 93 26.03 -2.62 -12.34
C ARG A 93 25.72 -2.97 -13.79
N ALA A 94 24.59 -3.62 -14.07
CA ALA A 94 24.17 -3.94 -15.43
C ALA A 94 23.96 -2.65 -16.26
N VAL A 95 23.29 -1.66 -15.69
CA VAL A 95 23.08 -0.34 -16.31
C VAL A 95 24.39 0.40 -16.58
N LEU A 96 25.28 0.46 -15.58
CA LEU A 96 26.59 1.10 -15.73
C LEU A 96 27.44 0.41 -16.82
N ALA A 97 27.40 -0.93 -16.88
CA ALA A 97 28.13 -1.67 -17.89
C ALA A 97 27.65 -1.30 -19.30
N GLU A 98 26.34 -1.18 -19.52
CA GLU A 98 25.79 -0.85 -20.84
C GLU A 98 26.13 0.58 -21.31
N ASP A 99 26.12 1.55 -20.40
CA ASP A 99 26.40 2.96 -20.75
C ASP A 99 27.90 3.28 -20.87
N LEU A 100 28.75 2.67 -20.04
CA LEU A 100 30.17 3.07 -19.92
C LEU A 100 31.14 2.27 -20.79
N SER A 101 30.72 1.20 -21.48
CA SER A 101 31.65 0.37 -22.26
C SER A 101 31.07 -0.14 -23.59
N PRO A 102 31.70 0.19 -24.75
CA PRO A 102 31.34 -0.36 -26.06
C PRO A 102 31.44 -1.89 -26.12
N SER A 103 32.35 -2.50 -25.35
CA SER A 103 32.55 -3.95 -25.24
C SER A 103 31.51 -4.61 -24.33
N ALA A 104 30.94 -3.86 -23.37
CA ALA A 104 29.92 -4.33 -22.44
C ALA A 104 28.50 -4.33 -23.02
N LYS A 105 28.28 -3.72 -24.20
CA LYS A 105 27.09 -3.98 -25.03
C LYS A 105 26.83 -5.48 -25.21
N ARG A 106 27.87 -6.33 -25.15
CA ARG A 106 27.76 -7.80 -25.19
C ARG A 106 27.15 -8.45 -23.93
N ILE A 107 27.18 -7.82 -22.76
CA ILE A 107 26.82 -8.44 -21.48
C ILE A 107 25.29 -8.64 -21.37
N LEU A 108 24.49 -7.65 -21.77
CA LEU A 108 23.02 -7.79 -21.84
C LEU A 108 22.55 -8.46 -23.15
N LEU A 109 23.31 -8.32 -24.25
CA LEU A 109 23.07 -9.10 -25.48
C LEU A 109 23.26 -10.62 -25.26
N ALA A 110 24.07 -11.04 -24.28
CA ALA A 110 24.23 -12.43 -23.86
C ALA A 110 23.27 -12.85 -22.73
N ALA A 111 22.58 -11.91 -22.08
CA ALA A 111 21.60 -12.17 -21.03
C ALA A 111 20.21 -12.51 -21.58
N GLY A 112 20.04 -12.46 -22.90
CA GLY A 112 18.89 -13.07 -23.59
C GLY A 112 19.00 -14.59 -23.51
N VAL A 113 17.95 -15.22 -22.96
CA VAL A 113 17.65 -16.67 -22.89
C VAL A 113 18.37 -17.39 -21.73
N ILE A 114 17.68 -17.98 -20.75
CA ILE A 114 16.90 -19.22 -20.82
C ILE A 114 15.93 -19.27 -19.59
N PRO A 115 14.63 -19.64 -19.70
CA PRO A 115 13.91 -20.24 -18.57
C PRO A 115 14.64 -21.53 -18.21
N ALA A 116 14.96 -21.77 -16.93
CA ALA A 116 15.97 -22.74 -16.44
C ALA A 116 16.01 -24.15 -17.09
N ASP A 117 14.98 -24.54 -17.85
CA ASP A 117 14.76 -25.88 -18.41
C ASP A 117 14.84 -25.97 -19.96
N SER A 118 15.25 -24.94 -20.71
CA SER A 118 15.22 -24.97 -22.20
C SER A 118 16.58 -25.24 -22.88
N PRO A 119 16.66 -26.09 -23.93
CA PRO A 119 17.89 -26.38 -24.65
C PRO A 119 18.46 -25.16 -25.40
N ARG A 120 19.79 -25.05 -25.40
CA ARG A 120 20.61 -23.92 -25.89
C ARG A 120 20.70 -23.83 -27.43
N ASP A 121 19.58 -23.73 -28.13
CA ASP A 121 19.59 -23.42 -29.57
C ASP A 121 19.34 -21.92 -29.82
N THR A 122 20.35 -21.23 -30.34
CA THR A 122 20.40 -19.77 -30.55
C THR A 122 19.96 -19.33 -31.95
N SER A 123 19.41 -20.22 -32.78
CA SER A 123 19.24 -19.96 -34.22
C SER A 123 18.14 -18.94 -34.62
N THR A 124 17.18 -18.59 -33.75
CA THR A 124 16.21 -17.50 -34.03
C THR A 124 15.71 -16.84 -32.74
N LEU A 125 16.11 -15.58 -32.50
CA LEU A 125 15.63 -14.76 -31.37
C LEU A 125 14.71 -13.65 -31.90
N TYR A 126 13.63 -13.36 -31.19
CA TYR A 126 12.88 -12.12 -31.39
C TYR A 126 13.68 -10.95 -30.84
N GLU A 127 13.62 -9.82 -31.53
CA GLU A 127 14.22 -8.57 -31.10
C GLU A 127 13.11 -7.54 -30.91
N LEU A 128 12.96 -7.06 -29.68
CA LEU A 128 12.02 -6.01 -29.29
C LEU A 128 12.79 -4.71 -29.12
N GLN A 129 12.26 -3.60 -29.64
CA GLN A 129 12.91 -2.30 -29.55
C GLN A 129 11.97 -1.29 -28.87
N GLY A 130 12.44 -0.67 -27.79
CA GLY A 130 11.72 0.38 -27.09
C GLY A 130 11.99 1.77 -27.66
N ALA A 131 12.09 1.95 -28.97
CA ALA A 131 12.37 3.29 -29.52
C ALA A 131 11.08 4.13 -29.60
N HIS A 132 11.04 5.26 -28.88
CA HIS A 132 10.10 6.34 -29.19
C HIS A 132 10.70 7.18 -30.34
N PRO A 133 9.99 7.43 -31.46
CA PRO A 133 10.55 8.11 -32.64
C PRO A 133 10.99 9.58 -32.42
N LEU A 134 10.81 10.12 -31.21
CA LEU A 134 11.10 11.52 -30.85
C LEU A 134 12.21 11.65 -29.81
N GLN A 135 12.69 10.56 -29.21
CA GLN A 135 13.77 10.60 -28.21
C GLN A 135 15.12 10.33 -28.86
N ALA A 136 16.13 11.10 -28.48
CA ALA A 136 17.50 10.80 -28.85
C ALA A 136 17.93 9.45 -28.22
N PRO A 137 18.59 8.53 -28.95
CA PRO A 137 18.95 7.21 -28.42
C PRO A 137 19.75 7.24 -27.11
N GLU A 138 20.57 8.27 -26.91
CA GLU A 138 21.40 8.47 -25.71
C GLU A 138 20.61 8.92 -24.47
N SER A 139 19.38 9.41 -24.67
CA SER A 139 18.47 9.83 -23.59
C SER A 139 17.59 8.68 -23.07
N ILE A 140 17.57 7.54 -23.77
CA ILE A 140 16.79 6.36 -23.41
C ILE A 140 17.56 5.56 -22.35
N PRO A 141 16.95 5.28 -21.18
CA PRO A 141 17.51 4.38 -20.17
C PRO A 141 17.99 3.06 -20.79
N PRO A 142 19.14 2.52 -20.37
CA PRO A 142 19.79 1.40 -21.08
C PRO A 142 18.89 0.18 -21.25
N LEU A 143 18.22 -0.21 -20.17
CA LEU A 143 17.34 -1.38 -20.17
C LEU A 143 16.07 -1.20 -21.02
N GLN A 144 15.73 0.02 -21.47
CA GLN A 144 14.57 0.29 -22.33
C GLN A 144 14.88 0.16 -23.82
N ARG A 145 16.15 -0.04 -24.22
CA ARG A 145 16.56 0.07 -25.63
C ARG A 145 16.15 -1.14 -26.46
N VAL A 146 16.66 -2.33 -26.10
CA VAL A 146 16.47 -3.57 -26.87
C VAL A 146 16.33 -4.75 -25.92
N HIS A 147 15.40 -5.66 -26.23
CA HIS A 147 15.30 -6.97 -25.59
C HIS A 147 15.39 -8.08 -26.65
N LYS A 148 16.12 -9.17 -26.36
CA LYS A 148 16.19 -10.34 -27.24
C LYS A 148 15.78 -11.60 -26.50
N SER A 149 14.80 -12.32 -27.05
CA SER A 149 14.26 -13.52 -26.43
C SER A 149 13.64 -14.46 -27.48
N PRO A 150 13.69 -15.78 -27.27
CA PRO A 150 13.04 -16.74 -28.16
C PRO A 150 11.56 -16.90 -27.84
N HIS A 151 11.07 -16.29 -26.75
CA HIS A 151 9.73 -16.55 -26.22
C HIS A 151 8.92 -15.26 -25.99
N ALA A 152 9.57 -14.10 -25.83
CA ALA A 152 8.86 -12.82 -25.79
C ALA A 152 8.55 -12.38 -27.22
N ILE A 153 7.32 -12.60 -27.66
CA ILE A 153 6.92 -12.36 -29.05
C ILE A 153 6.74 -10.86 -29.34
N PRO A 154 7.13 -10.36 -30.53
CA PRO A 154 6.83 -9.00 -30.96
C PRO A 154 5.32 -8.76 -31.09
N SER A 155 4.91 -7.49 -31.00
CA SER A 155 3.50 -7.10 -31.12
C SER A 155 2.90 -7.52 -32.46
N GLU A 156 3.69 -7.50 -33.54
CA GLU A 156 3.29 -7.93 -34.87
C GLU A 156 2.94 -9.42 -34.95
N ILE A 157 3.54 -10.24 -34.07
CA ILE A 157 3.19 -11.66 -33.93
C ILE A 157 1.99 -11.81 -33.00
N ALA A 158 2.01 -11.13 -31.85
CA ALA A 158 0.94 -11.19 -30.87
C ALA A 158 -0.42 -10.78 -31.45
N ASP A 159 -0.45 -9.77 -32.31
CA ASP A 159 -1.65 -9.20 -32.93
C ASP A 159 -2.19 -10.02 -34.12
N LYS A 160 -1.51 -11.11 -34.52
CA LYS A 160 -2.00 -11.95 -35.63
C LYS A 160 -3.30 -12.66 -35.25
N HIS A 161 -4.20 -12.75 -36.22
CA HIS A 161 -5.38 -13.61 -36.16
C HIS A 161 -5.28 -14.74 -37.18
N PHE A 162 -5.96 -15.85 -36.90
CA PHE A 162 -5.98 -17.03 -37.76
C PHE A 162 -7.39 -17.54 -38.00
N SER A 163 -7.62 -18.10 -39.18
CA SER A 163 -8.91 -18.69 -39.59
C SER A 163 -8.94 -20.21 -39.46
N THR A 164 -7.80 -20.87 -39.32
CA THR A 164 -7.71 -22.33 -39.21
C THR A 164 -6.90 -22.76 -37.98
N THR A 165 -7.31 -23.86 -37.35
CA THR A 165 -6.60 -24.42 -36.18
C THR A 165 -5.19 -24.87 -36.54
N LYS A 166 -5.00 -25.41 -37.75
CA LYS A 166 -3.70 -25.86 -38.26
C LYS A 166 -2.69 -24.72 -38.29
N THR A 167 -3.01 -23.60 -38.94
CA THR A 167 -2.09 -22.46 -39.05
C THR A 167 -1.79 -21.81 -37.70
N LEU A 168 -2.78 -21.78 -36.79
CA LEU A 168 -2.56 -21.30 -35.42
C LEU A 168 -1.62 -22.23 -34.65
N LEU A 169 -1.82 -23.55 -34.75
CA LEU A 169 -0.96 -24.55 -34.12
C LEU A 169 0.46 -24.50 -34.69
N ASP A 170 0.62 -24.30 -35.99
CA ASP A 170 1.93 -24.14 -36.63
C ASP A 170 2.67 -22.91 -36.09
N GLU A 171 1.99 -21.77 -35.90
CA GLU A 171 2.58 -20.57 -35.28
C GLU A 171 2.93 -20.82 -33.80
N LEU A 172 2.06 -21.47 -33.03
CA LEU A 172 2.33 -21.82 -31.63
C LEU A 172 3.53 -22.77 -31.51
N ASN A 173 3.61 -23.78 -32.38
CA ASN A 173 4.75 -24.70 -32.47
C ASN A 173 6.04 -23.93 -32.80
N ALA A 174 5.99 -22.92 -33.68
CA ALA A 174 7.14 -22.08 -33.97
C ALA A 174 7.58 -21.26 -32.74
N ILE A 175 6.64 -20.64 -32.02
CA ILE A 175 6.91 -19.83 -30.81
C ILE A 175 7.45 -20.70 -29.67
N PHE A 176 6.80 -21.84 -29.40
CA PHE A 176 7.20 -22.76 -28.34
C PHE A 176 8.38 -23.66 -28.71
N ARG A 177 8.75 -23.70 -30.00
CA ARG A 177 9.77 -24.59 -30.56
C ARG A 177 9.45 -26.06 -30.34
N THR A 178 8.19 -26.41 -30.60
CA THR A 178 7.65 -27.76 -30.46
C THR A 178 7.14 -28.27 -31.80
N ALA A 179 6.82 -29.56 -31.88
CA ALA A 179 6.26 -30.19 -33.07
C ALA A 179 4.97 -30.97 -32.74
N CYS A 180 4.05 -30.33 -32.02
CA CYS A 180 2.77 -30.94 -31.70
C CYS A 180 1.98 -31.19 -32.99
N ALA A 181 1.64 -32.45 -33.26
CA ALA A 181 0.80 -32.81 -34.40
C ALA A 181 -0.65 -32.39 -34.14
N GLY A 182 -1.28 -31.70 -35.09
CA GLY A 182 -2.73 -31.48 -35.10
C GLY A 182 -3.50 -32.77 -35.43
N GLY A 183 -4.73 -32.90 -34.95
CA GLY A 183 -5.56 -34.09 -35.20
C GLY A 183 -6.62 -34.34 -34.10
N SER A 184 -7.89 -34.14 -34.45
CA SER A 184 -9.14 -34.47 -33.72
C SER A 184 -9.03 -34.71 -32.20
N GLY A 185 -8.50 -33.73 -31.45
CA GLY A 185 -8.32 -33.80 -30.00
C GLY A 185 -8.93 -32.63 -29.22
N TYR A 186 -8.75 -32.63 -27.90
CA TYR A 186 -9.17 -31.52 -27.02
C TYR A 186 -8.45 -30.20 -27.35
N LEU A 187 -7.17 -30.26 -27.74
CA LEU A 187 -6.39 -29.10 -28.19
C LEU A 187 -7.02 -28.45 -29.44
N ASP A 188 -7.34 -29.23 -30.47
CA ASP A 188 -7.98 -28.69 -31.69
C ASP A 188 -9.33 -28.04 -31.40
N ARG A 189 -10.12 -28.64 -30.50
CA ARG A 189 -11.40 -28.06 -30.06
C ARG A 189 -11.18 -26.72 -29.35
N TYR A 190 -10.19 -26.64 -28.47
CA TYR A 190 -9.84 -25.40 -27.77
C TYR A 190 -9.37 -24.32 -28.76
N LEU A 191 -8.42 -24.64 -29.65
CA LEU A 191 -7.96 -23.70 -30.68
C LEU A 191 -9.09 -23.23 -31.60
N SER A 192 -10.01 -24.14 -31.97
CA SER A 192 -11.19 -23.78 -32.76
C SER A 192 -12.10 -22.80 -32.00
N ASN A 193 -12.26 -22.98 -30.68
CA ASN A 193 -13.04 -22.07 -29.85
C ASN A 193 -12.33 -20.70 -29.70
N CYS A 194 -11.01 -20.66 -29.56
CA CYS A 194 -10.25 -19.40 -29.54
C CYS A 194 -10.45 -18.61 -30.84
N ILE A 195 -10.37 -19.27 -32.00
CA ILE A 195 -10.61 -18.65 -33.31
C ILE A 195 -12.04 -18.08 -33.39
N LYS A 196 -13.04 -18.85 -32.95
CA LYS A 196 -14.45 -18.39 -32.93
C LYS A 196 -14.67 -17.17 -32.03
N GLN A 197 -13.91 -17.07 -30.94
CA GLN A 197 -13.94 -15.92 -30.04
C GLN A 197 -13.11 -14.74 -30.55
N GLY A 198 -12.49 -14.86 -31.72
CA GLY A 198 -11.67 -13.80 -32.31
C GLY A 198 -10.36 -13.55 -31.56
N TRP A 199 -9.85 -14.54 -30.82
CA TRP A 199 -8.59 -14.37 -30.09
C TRP A 199 -7.41 -14.23 -31.06
N ASP A 200 -6.51 -13.33 -30.72
CA ASP A 200 -5.21 -13.18 -31.38
C ASP A 200 -4.20 -14.20 -30.84
N VAL A 201 -3.04 -14.30 -31.50
CA VAL A 201 -1.95 -15.21 -31.09
C VAL A 201 -1.48 -14.90 -29.68
N GLY A 202 -1.30 -13.63 -29.34
CA GLY A 202 -0.82 -13.22 -28.01
C GLY A 202 -1.71 -13.80 -26.91
N THR A 203 -3.03 -13.69 -27.07
CA THR A 203 -4.01 -14.20 -26.11
C THR A 203 -3.90 -15.72 -25.99
N VAL A 204 -3.93 -16.44 -27.11
CA VAL A 204 -3.83 -17.91 -27.13
C VAL A 204 -2.50 -18.38 -26.54
N TYR A 205 -1.39 -17.76 -26.94
CA TYR A 205 -0.04 -18.05 -26.46
C TYR A 205 0.06 -17.83 -24.95
N GLY A 206 -0.43 -16.70 -24.45
CA GLY A 206 -0.39 -16.36 -23.03
C GLY A 206 -1.17 -17.33 -22.14
N TYR A 207 -2.37 -17.77 -22.57
CA TYR A 207 -3.14 -18.78 -21.84
C TYR A 207 -2.47 -20.16 -21.82
N LEU A 208 -1.80 -20.54 -22.92
CA LEU A 208 -1.19 -21.86 -23.06
C LEU A 208 0.23 -21.95 -22.49
N ARG A 209 0.95 -20.83 -22.39
CA ARG A 209 2.36 -20.77 -21.96
C ARG A 209 2.65 -21.48 -20.63
N PRO A 210 1.84 -21.33 -19.56
CA PRO A 210 2.09 -22.02 -18.28
C PRO A 210 1.92 -23.54 -18.33
N TRP A 211 1.26 -24.06 -19.37
CA TRP A 211 0.85 -25.46 -19.49
C TRP A 211 1.58 -26.20 -20.60
N TRP A 212 2.09 -25.49 -21.60
CA TRP A 212 2.58 -26.08 -22.85
C TRP A 212 3.69 -27.10 -22.63
N HIS A 213 4.69 -26.78 -21.80
CA HIS A 213 5.79 -27.70 -21.53
C HIS A 213 5.28 -29.01 -20.91
N SER A 214 4.50 -28.93 -19.83
CA SER A 214 3.90 -30.09 -19.16
C SER A 214 2.97 -30.89 -20.07
N TYR A 215 2.27 -30.24 -21.01
CA TYR A 215 1.50 -30.93 -22.04
C TYR A 215 2.40 -31.73 -22.99
N THR A 216 3.45 -31.10 -23.53
CA THR A 216 4.35 -31.74 -24.50
C THR A 216 5.20 -32.86 -23.91
N MET A 217 5.51 -32.78 -22.61
CA MET A 217 6.23 -33.82 -21.88
C MET A 217 5.33 -35.00 -21.47
N GLY A 218 4.00 -34.86 -21.62
CA GLY A 218 3.03 -35.88 -21.24
C GLY A 218 2.67 -35.89 -19.75
N ASP A 219 3.07 -34.89 -18.98
CA ASP A 219 2.72 -34.75 -17.55
C ASP A 219 1.21 -34.54 -17.37
N TYR A 220 0.59 -33.82 -18.31
CA TYR A 220 -0.84 -33.53 -18.32
C TYR A 220 -1.43 -33.74 -19.71
N THR A 221 -2.61 -34.34 -19.76
CA THR A 221 -3.45 -34.31 -20.96
C THR A 221 -4.08 -32.92 -21.13
N PHE A 222 -4.37 -32.53 -22.38
CA PHE A 222 -5.01 -31.24 -22.63
C PHE A 222 -6.40 -31.13 -21.96
N ARG A 223 -7.11 -32.25 -21.80
CA ARG A 223 -8.37 -32.30 -21.04
C ARG A 223 -8.18 -31.86 -19.59
N GLN A 224 -7.16 -32.38 -18.90
CA GLN A 224 -6.87 -32.00 -17.52
C GLN A 224 -6.48 -30.53 -17.42
N ILE A 225 -5.72 -30.00 -18.38
CA ILE A 225 -5.37 -28.58 -18.44
C ILE A 225 -6.64 -27.73 -18.54
N GLN A 226 -7.55 -28.06 -19.46
CA GLN A 226 -8.80 -27.34 -19.62
C GLN A 226 -9.66 -27.40 -18.35
N GLU A 227 -9.78 -28.57 -17.71
CA GLU A 227 -10.49 -28.71 -16.44
C GLU A 227 -9.90 -27.81 -15.34
N GLN A 228 -8.57 -27.66 -15.25
CA GLN A 228 -7.93 -26.76 -14.30
C GLN A 228 -8.18 -25.27 -14.62
N MET A 229 -8.19 -24.90 -15.90
CA MET A 229 -8.50 -23.53 -16.33
C MET A 229 -9.96 -23.16 -15.99
N ASP A 230 -10.90 -24.07 -16.22
CA ASP A 230 -12.33 -23.90 -15.94
C ASP A 230 -12.61 -23.83 -14.43
N LEU A 231 -11.94 -24.66 -13.63
CA LEU A 231 -12.00 -24.62 -12.16
C LEU A 231 -11.49 -23.29 -11.62
N SER A 232 -10.35 -22.81 -12.13
CA SER A 232 -9.76 -21.54 -11.73
C SER A 232 -10.68 -20.37 -12.06
N GLU A 233 -11.36 -20.41 -13.21
CA GLU A 233 -12.37 -19.41 -13.60
C GLU A 233 -13.58 -19.38 -12.68
N THR A 234 -14.14 -20.56 -12.40
CA THR A 234 -15.30 -20.69 -11.52
C THR A 234 -14.98 -20.15 -10.12
N TYR A 235 -13.79 -20.47 -9.61
CA TYR A 235 -13.34 -20.04 -8.29
C TYR A 235 -13.08 -18.53 -8.23
N ASP A 236 -12.36 -17.98 -9.21
CA ASP A 236 -12.08 -16.54 -9.34
C ASP A 236 -13.37 -15.70 -9.35
N SER A 237 -14.39 -16.19 -10.07
CA SER A 237 -15.73 -15.61 -10.13
C SER A 237 -16.49 -15.72 -8.80
N ALA A 238 -16.46 -16.89 -8.14
CA ALA A 238 -17.13 -17.11 -6.86
C ALA A 238 -16.56 -16.18 -5.76
N VAL A 239 -15.25 -15.98 -5.74
CA VAL A 239 -14.59 -15.13 -4.75
C VAL A 239 -14.91 -13.64 -4.95
N ARG A 240 -15.06 -13.18 -6.20
CA ARG A 240 -15.40 -11.78 -6.51
C ARG A 240 -16.89 -11.48 -6.45
N THR A 241 -17.75 -12.50 -6.52
CA THR A 241 -19.21 -12.35 -6.32
C THR A 241 -19.62 -12.46 -4.85
N ASN A 242 -18.77 -13.02 -3.98
CA ASN A 242 -19.00 -13.13 -2.53
C ASN A 242 -18.77 -11.80 -1.80
N VAL A 243 -19.63 -10.83 -2.07
CA VAL A 243 -19.69 -9.55 -1.36
C VAL A 243 -20.41 -9.76 -0.03
N GLY A 244 -19.74 -9.43 1.08
CA GLY A 244 -20.31 -9.61 2.41
C GLY A 244 -21.49 -8.68 2.69
N ILE A 245 -22.34 -9.07 3.65
CA ILE A 245 -23.41 -8.24 4.22
C ILE A 245 -22.85 -6.84 4.55
N LEU A 246 -23.56 -5.77 4.16
CA LEU A 246 -23.19 -4.34 4.31
C LEU A 246 -22.17 -3.74 3.30
N ARG A 247 -22.08 -4.24 2.06
CA ARG A 247 -21.12 -3.72 1.03
C ARG A 247 -19.68 -3.73 1.53
N ARG A 248 -19.28 -4.82 2.20
CA ARG A 248 -17.95 -5.01 2.77
C ARG A 248 -17.19 -6.10 2.03
N ILE A 249 -15.89 -5.88 1.87
CA ILE A 249 -15.01 -6.89 1.28
C ILE A 249 -14.76 -7.98 2.33
N GLY A 250 -15.23 -9.19 2.01
CA GLY A 250 -15.14 -10.34 2.92
C GLY A 250 -13.73 -10.93 3.01
N ASN A 251 -13.01 -10.94 1.89
CA ASN A 251 -11.63 -11.42 1.80
C ASN A 251 -10.74 -10.30 1.24
N VAL A 252 -9.76 -9.87 2.03
CA VAL A 252 -8.82 -8.78 1.71
C VAL A 252 -7.58 -9.26 0.97
N HIS A 253 -7.40 -10.58 0.87
CA HIS A 253 -6.30 -11.25 0.18
C HIS A 253 -6.72 -11.61 -1.25
N MET A 254 -7.27 -10.63 -1.98
CA MET A 254 -7.65 -10.83 -3.38
C MET A 254 -6.41 -10.74 -4.26
N PRO A 255 -6.14 -11.74 -5.11
CA PRO A 255 -5.17 -11.57 -6.18
C PRO A 255 -5.68 -10.51 -7.17
N PRO A 256 -4.79 -9.92 -7.99
CA PRO A 256 -5.24 -8.95 -8.97
C PRO A 256 -6.25 -9.58 -9.93
N ARG A 257 -7.17 -8.80 -10.49
CA ARG A 257 -8.11 -9.33 -11.51
C ARG A 257 -7.39 -9.74 -12.80
N ARG A 258 -6.36 -8.97 -13.15
CA ARG A 258 -5.61 -9.15 -14.40
C ARG A 258 -4.13 -8.91 -14.16
N VAL A 259 -3.33 -9.45 -15.06
CA VAL A 259 -1.88 -9.24 -15.12
C VAL A 259 -1.47 -9.06 -16.56
N TRP A 260 -0.42 -8.29 -16.80
CA TRP A 260 0.21 -8.19 -18.10
C TRP A 260 1.27 -9.28 -18.23
N ASP A 261 1.04 -10.23 -19.13
CA ASP A 261 2.04 -11.19 -19.55
C ASP A 261 2.96 -10.51 -20.58
N LEU A 262 4.19 -10.23 -20.16
CA LEU A 262 5.17 -9.54 -20.98
C LEU A 262 5.64 -10.40 -22.14
N TYR A 263 5.49 -11.74 -22.09
CA TYR A 263 5.92 -12.62 -23.16
C TYR A 263 4.92 -12.59 -24.32
N SER A 264 3.62 -12.66 -24.03
CA SER A 264 2.56 -12.56 -25.03
C SER A 264 2.16 -11.15 -25.43
N ASN A 265 2.60 -10.14 -24.67
CA ASN A 265 2.13 -8.76 -24.77
C ASN A 265 0.61 -8.60 -24.59
N ARG A 266 0.02 -9.35 -23.66
CA ARG A 266 -1.42 -9.29 -23.36
C ARG A 266 -1.71 -9.18 -21.88
N VAL A 267 -2.74 -8.40 -21.56
CA VAL A 267 -3.38 -8.38 -20.26
C VAL A 267 -4.33 -9.56 -20.20
N LEU A 268 -4.03 -10.51 -19.33
CA LEU A 268 -4.79 -11.73 -19.13
C LEU A 268 -5.47 -11.69 -17.75
N PRO A 269 -6.61 -12.35 -17.56
CA PRO A 269 -7.13 -12.64 -16.24
C PRO A 269 -6.08 -13.34 -15.38
N TYR A 270 -6.02 -13.03 -14.09
CA TYR A 270 -5.03 -13.62 -13.18
C TYR A 270 -5.04 -15.15 -13.17
N ARG A 271 -6.22 -15.77 -13.31
CA ARG A 271 -6.40 -17.21 -13.45
C ARG A 271 -5.67 -17.85 -14.64
N ALA A 272 -5.17 -17.06 -15.59
CA ALA A 272 -4.32 -17.56 -16.65
C ALA A 272 -2.95 -18.03 -16.11
N LEU A 273 -2.52 -17.51 -14.96
CA LEU A 273 -1.28 -17.93 -14.31
C LEU A 273 -1.48 -19.27 -13.62
N ARG A 274 -0.48 -20.14 -13.75
CA ARG A 274 -0.43 -21.37 -12.98
C ARG A 274 0.06 -21.05 -11.56
N SER A 275 -0.81 -21.29 -10.57
CA SER A 275 -0.44 -21.23 -9.15
C SER A 275 -0.68 -22.58 -8.48
N SER A 276 0.18 -22.93 -7.51
CA SER A 276 0.04 -24.16 -6.71
C SER A 276 -1.13 -24.08 -5.73
N GLU A 277 -1.55 -22.87 -5.36
CA GLU A 277 -2.64 -22.62 -4.42
C GLU A 277 -3.59 -21.58 -5.02
N LEU A 278 -4.90 -21.88 -4.98
CA LEU A 278 -5.93 -20.96 -5.44
C LEU A 278 -5.84 -19.65 -4.65
N LEU A 279 -5.73 -18.51 -5.35
CA LEU A 279 -5.50 -17.14 -4.82
C LEU A 279 -4.08 -16.77 -4.38
N SER A 280 -3.13 -17.72 -4.29
CA SER A 280 -1.76 -17.39 -3.93
C SER A 280 -1.03 -16.75 -5.10
N ILE A 281 -0.45 -15.56 -4.88
CA ILE A 281 0.34 -14.82 -5.85
C ILE A 281 1.68 -15.51 -6.05
N PRO A 282 2.03 -15.95 -7.29
CA PRO A 282 3.29 -16.64 -7.53
C PRO A 282 4.47 -15.67 -7.54
N ASP A 283 5.67 -16.15 -7.16
CA ASP A 283 6.92 -15.36 -7.07
C ASP A 283 7.31 -14.68 -8.41
N ASN A 284 6.86 -15.22 -9.55
CA ASN A 284 7.12 -14.68 -10.89
C ASN A 284 6.11 -13.61 -11.35
N LEU A 285 5.11 -13.27 -10.52
CA LEU A 285 4.25 -12.09 -10.71
C LEU A 285 4.85 -10.89 -9.98
N TRP A 286 5.45 -9.98 -10.73
CA TRP A 286 6.00 -8.75 -10.16
C TRP A 286 4.94 -7.64 -10.14
N ALA A 287 5.13 -6.65 -9.28
CA ALA A 287 4.31 -5.45 -9.27
C ALA A 287 5.05 -4.27 -9.92
N VAL A 288 4.32 -3.37 -10.57
CA VAL A 288 4.85 -2.11 -11.10
C VAL A 288 4.12 -0.97 -10.41
N SER A 289 4.89 -0.18 -9.67
CA SER A 289 4.42 1.02 -8.99
C SER A 289 4.95 2.25 -9.72
N HIS A 290 4.15 3.30 -9.83
CA HIS A 290 4.59 4.53 -10.52
C HIS A 290 3.90 5.79 -9.99
N SER A 291 4.58 6.93 -10.17
CA SER A 291 3.94 8.23 -10.00
C SER A 291 3.14 8.63 -11.24
N TRP A 292 2.16 9.51 -11.06
CA TRP A 292 1.50 10.16 -12.19
C TRP A 292 2.32 11.36 -12.62
N VAL A 293 2.39 11.64 -13.91
CA VAL A 293 2.84 12.94 -14.42
C VAL A 293 1.64 13.88 -14.57
N ALA A 294 1.85 15.15 -14.93
CA ALA A 294 0.74 16.07 -15.12
C ALA A 294 -0.26 15.54 -16.17
N GLU A 295 -1.53 15.92 -16.08
CA GLU A 295 -2.54 15.50 -17.07
C GLU A 295 -2.19 15.98 -18.49
N SER A 296 -1.62 17.18 -18.62
CA SER A 296 -1.10 17.73 -19.88
C SER A 296 0.11 16.99 -20.44
N GLU A 297 0.79 16.19 -19.62
CA GLU A 297 1.95 15.38 -20.00
C GLU A 297 1.57 13.90 -20.19
N ARG A 298 0.28 13.57 -20.19
CA ARG A 298 -0.22 12.23 -20.45
C ARG A 298 -1.07 12.21 -21.70
N HIS A 299 -1.03 11.10 -22.40
CA HIS A 299 -1.99 10.78 -23.44
C HIS A 299 -2.66 9.44 -23.12
N LYS A 300 -3.84 9.25 -23.69
CA LYS A 300 -4.66 8.05 -23.54
C LYS A 300 -4.48 7.19 -24.78
N THR A 301 -3.92 5.99 -24.63
CA THR A 301 -3.57 5.10 -25.74
C THR A 301 -4.48 3.88 -25.76
N LEU A 302 -5.24 3.71 -26.84
CA LEU A 302 -5.98 2.47 -27.09
C LEU A 302 -5.00 1.43 -27.65
N THR A 303 -4.97 0.21 -27.12
CA THR A 303 -3.92 -0.77 -27.42
C THR A 303 -4.46 -2.20 -27.49
N SER A 304 -3.85 -3.04 -28.32
CA SER A 304 -4.14 -4.48 -28.38
C SER A 304 -3.78 -5.20 -27.09
N ILE A 305 -2.87 -4.63 -26.28
CA ILE A 305 -2.38 -5.21 -25.02
C ILE A 305 -3.54 -5.53 -24.07
N ASN A 306 -4.54 -4.65 -23.94
CA ASN A 306 -5.74 -4.89 -23.14
C ASN A 306 -6.98 -5.20 -23.99
N GLY A 307 -6.78 -5.70 -25.21
CA GLY A 307 -7.85 -6.02 -26.16
C GLY A 307 -8.68 -4.80 -26.57
N PHE A 308 -8.09 -3.60 -26.59
CA PHE A 308 -8.75 -2.33 -26.88
C PHE A 308 -9.96 -2.03 -25.98
N GLN A 309 -10.04 -2.62 -24.79
CA GLN A 309 -11.22 -2.49 -23.92
C GLN A 309 -11.29 -1.13 -23.18
N TRP A 310 -10.15 -0.49 -22.92
CA TRP A 310 -10.08 0.86 -22.35
C TRP A 310 -8.80 1.58 -22.77
N PRO A 311 -8.80 2.92 -22.85
CA PRO A 311 -7.58 3.67 -23.11
C PRO A 311 -6.64 3.68 -21.89
N VAL A 312 -5.35 3.50 -22.13
CA VAL A 312 -4.29 3.44 -21.11
C VAL A 312 -3.62 4.81 -20.99
N PRO A 313 -3.67 5.48 -19.83
CA PRO A 313 -3.00 6.76 -19.62
C PRO A 313 -1.49 6.57 -19.38
N ILE A 314 -0.66 7.07 -20.29
CA ILE A 314 0.80 7.00 -20.20
C ILE A 314 1.46 8.36 -20.49
N PRO A 315 2.70 8.63 -20.03
CA PRO A 315 3.41 9.86 -20.39
C PRO A 315 3.56 10.03 -21.90
N VAL A 316 3.50 11.27 -22.40
CA VAL A 316 3.59 11.61 -23.84
C VAL A 316 4.92 11.24 -24.49
N ASP A 317 5.96 11.09 -23.68
CA ASP A 317 7.31 10.78 -24.09
C ASP A 317 7.65 9.29 -23.96
N ILE A 318 6.69 8.43 -23.59
CA ILE A 318 6.91 7.02 -23.31
C ILE A 318 5.94 6.13 -24.08
N THR A 319 6.40 4.96 -24.52
CA THR A 319 5.56 3.89 -25.08
C THR A 319 5.41 2.71 -24.11
N LEU A 320 4.34 1.91 -24.27
CA LEU A 320 4.20 0.66 -23.51
C LEU A 320 5.28 -0.36 -23.88
N GLU A 321 5.76 -0.38 -25.13
CA GLU A 321 6.83 -1.28 -25.55
C GLU A 321 8.16 -0.93 -24.86
N GLN A 322 8.45 0.35 -24.60
CA GLN A 322 9.60 0.77 -23.78
C GLN A 322 9.56 0.18 -22.38
N VAL A 323 8.41 0.30 -21.72
CA VAL A 323 8.19 -0.25 -20.38
C VAL A 323 8.32 -1.77 -20.41
N ARG A 324 7.73 -2.44 -21.41
CA ARG A 324 7.80 -3.88 -21.60
C ARG A 324 9.25 -4.38 -21.74
N VAL A 325 10.02 -3.75 -22.63
CA VAL A 325 11.43 -4.07 -22.89
C VAL A 325 12.27 -3.96 -21.61
N GLU A 326 12.07 -2.90 -20.84
CA GLU A 326 12.75 -2.73 -19.56
C GLU A 326 12.41 -3.81 -18.55
N LEU A 327 11.14 -4.10 -18.36
CA LEU A 327 10.70 -5.12 -17.41
C LEU A 327 11.22 -6.51 -17.80
N LEU A 328 11.21 -6.84 -19.09
CA LEU A 328 11.79 -8.07 -19.63
C LEU A 328 13.31 -8.14 -19.40
N ASN A 329 14.03 -7.03 -19.59
CA ASN A 329 15.46 -6.94 -19.33
C ASN A 329 15.83 -6.99 -17.83
N MET A 330 14.89 -6.68 -16.94
CA MET A 330 15.03 -6.93 -15.51
C MET A 330 14.72 -8.39 -15.13
N GLY A 331 14.10 -9.16 -16.02
CA GLY A 331 13.76 -10.57 -15.84
C GLY A 331 12.30 -10.82 -15.42
N ALA A 332 11.41 -9.84 -15.56
CA ALA A 332 9.99 -10.03 -15.29
C ALA A 332 9.31 -10.87 -16.39
N GLU A 333 8.33 -11.68 -16.01
CA GLU A 333 7.49 -12.43 -16.95
C GLU A 333 6.03 -11.93 -16.92
N TYR A 334 5.46 -11.89 -15.72
CA TYR A 334 4.13 -11.35 -15.47
C TYR A 334 4.27 -10.13 -14.59
N VAL A 335 3.53 -9.08 -14.92
CA VAL A 335 3.48 -7.86 -14.11
C VAL A 335 2.07 -7.42 -13.83
N PHE A 336 1.83 -6.97 -12.62
CA PHE A 336 0.68 -6.13 -12.33
C PHE A 336 1.07 -4.66 -12.54
N LEU A 337 0.48 -4.01 -13.55
CA LEU A 337 0.59 -2.57 -13.80
C LEU A 337 -0.82 -1.99 -13.80
N ASP A 338 -1.15 -1.16 -12.82
CA ASP A 338 -2.51 -0.69 -12.54
C ASP A 338 -3.20 -0.03 -13.76
N VAL A 339 -2.50 0.79 -14.53
CA VAL A 339 -3.05 1.44 -15.75
C VAL A 339 -3.46 0.45 -16.85
N LEU A 340 -2.85 -0.75 -16.86
CA LEU A 340 -3.17 -1.82 -17.79
C LEU A 340 -4.08 -2.90 -17.19
N CYS A 341 -3.97 -3.18 -15.90
CA CYS A 341 -4.65 -4.31 -15.26
C CYS A 341 -6.00 -3.91 -14.64
N LEU A 342 -6.17 -2.64 -14.28
CA LEU A 342 -7.45 -2.06 -13.88
C LEU A 342 -8.08 -1.31 -15.04
N ARG A 343 -9.40 -1.43 -15.20
CA ARG A 343 -10.14 -0.64 -16.19
C ARG A 343 -9.97 0.84 -15.90
N GLN A 344 -9.65 1.60 -16.94
CA GLN A 344 -9.51 3.05 -16.87
C GLN A 344 -10.78 3.73 -17.38
N HIS A 345 -10.91 5.02 -17.09
CA HIS A 345 -12.07 5.80 -17.53
C HIS A 345 -12.26 5.72 -19.05
N SER A 346 -13.43 5.27 -19.47
CA SER A 346 -13.93 5.23 -20.85
C SER A 346 -15.01 6.30 -21.07
N SER A 347 -15.18 6.74 -22.31
CA SER A 347 -16.34 7.56 -22.70
C SER A 347 -17.59 6.72 -22.93
N ASP A 348 -17.45 5.39 -22.99
CA ASP A 348 -18.57 4.45 -23.14
C ASP A 348 -19.27 4.22 -21.78
N PRO A 349 -20.56 4.57 -21.64
CA PRO A 349 -21.31 4.40 -20.40
C PRO A 349 -21.36 2.95 -19.88
N TYR A 350 -21.40 1.96 -20.77
CA TYR A 350 -21.41 0.56 -20.37
C TYR A 350 -20.06 0.16 -19.77
N MET A 351 -18.95 0.56 -20.41
CA MET A 351 -17.61 0.31 -19.88
C MET A 351 -17.35 1.03 -18.56
N GLU A 352 -17.94 2.20 -18.35
CA GLU A 352 -17.89 2.90 -17.05
C GLU A 352 -18.67 2.18 -15.95
N LEU A 353 -19.82 1.58 -16.26
CA LEU A 353 -20.54 0.73 -15.31
C LEU A 353 -19.70 -0.47 -14.90
N VAL A 354 -19.08 -1.16 -15.87
CA VAL A 354 -18.19 -2.30 -15.58
C VAL A 354 -16.95 -1.86 -14.80
N ARG A 355 -16.36 -0.70 -15.12
CA ARG A 355 -15.25 -0.12 -14.35
C ARG A 355 -15.66 0.09 -12.90
N PHE A 356 -16.83 0.69 -12.66
CA PHE A 356 -17.34 0.95 -11.32
C PHE A 356 -17.51 -0.34 -10.51
N GLU A 357 -18.16 -1.35 -11.10
CA GLU A 357 -18.35 -2.66 -10.45
C GLU A 357 -17.02 -3.35 -10.11
N GLU A 358 -16.05 -3.32 -11.01
CA GLU A 358 -14.72 -3.88 -10.74
C GLU A 358 -13.98 -3.10 -9.66
N TRP A 359 -14.01 -1.77 -9.73
CA TRP A 359 -13.28 -0.90 -8.80
C TRP A 359 -13.79 -1.00 -7.37
N GLN A 360 -15.08 -1.29 -7.16
CA GLN A 360 -15.64 -1.52 -5.82
C GLN A 360 -14.85 -2.55 -5.01
N ILE A 361 -14.28 -3.57 -5.68
CA ILE A 361 -13.54 -4.67 -5.06
C ILE A 361 -12.04 -4.52 -5.31
N ASP A 362 -11.64 -4.23 -6.53
CA ASP A 362 -10.24 -4.29 -6.95
C ASP A 362 -9.41 -3.14 -6.36
N VAL A 363 -9.97 -1.93 -6.24
CA VAL A 363 -9.24 -0.77 -5.71
C VAL A 363 -8.94 -0.94 -4.21
N PRO A 364 -9.90 -1.31 -3.33
CA PRO A 364 -9.60 -1.49 -1.92
C PRO A 364 -8.76 -2.73 -1.60
N THR A 365 -8.60 -3.67 -2.53
CA THR A 365 -7.77 -4.88 -2.32
C THR A 365 -6.43 -4.83 -3.05
N LEU A 366 -6.21 -3.80 -3.86
CA LEU A 366 -5.06 -3.61 -4.74
C LEU A 366 -3.71 -3.80 -4.04
N GLY A 367 -3.59 -3.31 -2.79
CA GLY A 367 -2.34 -3.40 -2.06
C GLY A 367 -1.89 -4.84 -1.79
N HIS A 368 -2.78 -5.85 -1.93
CA HIS A 368 -2.41 -7.25 -1.71
C HIS A 368 -1.35 -7.71 -2.70
N VAL A 369 -1.40 -7.20 -3.93
CA VAL A 369 -0.38 -7.45 -4.96
C VAL A 369 1.01 -7.06 -4.45
N TYR A 370 1.12 -5.97 -3.71
CA TYR A 370 2.39 -5.42 -3.22
C TYR A 370 2.80 -5.97 -1.85
N ARG A 371 1.85 -6.49 -1.07
CA ARG A 371 2.05 -6.76 0.36
C ARG A 371 1.79 -8.21 0.80
N HIS A 372 1.39 -9.11 -0.09
CA HIS A 372 1.18 -10.52 0.24
C HIS A 372 2.45 -11.21 0.78
N ASP A 373 3.62 -10.83 0.25
CA ASP A 373 4.94 -11.25 0.73
C ASP A 373 5.80 -10.00 1.00
N ARG A 374 6.58 -10.03 2.09
CA ARG A 374 7.49 -8.94 2.48
C ARG A 374 8.43 -8.54 1.34
N TYR A 375 8.95 -9.53 0.64
CA TYR A 375 9.91 -9.41 -0.44
C TYR A 375 9.26 -9.45 -1.82
N GLN A 376 7.97 -9.11 -1.92
CA GLN A 376 7.34 -8.94 -3.21
C GLN A 376 8.17 -8.02 -4.10
N THR A 377 8.49 -8.50 -5.30
CA THR A 377 9.28 -7.71 -6.25
C THR A 377 8.43 -6.56 -6.78
N THR A 378 8.93 -5.34 -6.64
CA THR A 378 8.25 -4.15 -7.17
C THR A 378 9.20 -3.31 -7.98
N VAL A 379 8.91 -3.11 -9.27
CA VAL A 379 9.61 -2.11 -10.08
C VAL A 379 8.93 -0.77 -9.84
N VAL A 380 9.70 0.25 -9.46
CA VAL A 380 9.16 1.55 -9.04
C VAL A 380 9.67 2.67 -9.97
N TYR A 381 8.73 3.29 -10.68
CA TYR A 381 8.98 4.48 -11.49
C TYR A 381 8.63 5.74 -10.70
N PHE A 382 9.62 6.30 -9.99
CA PHE A 382 9.42 7.41 -9.06
C PHE A 382 8.97 8.73 -9.73
N ASN A 383 9.34 8.95 -11.01
CA ASN A 383 9.13 10.22 -11.74
C ASN A 383 8.12 10.13 -12.90
N GLY A 384 7.39 9.02 -13.00
CA GLY A 384 6.41 8.76 -14.05
C GLY A 384 6.70 7.42 -14.72
N LEU A 385 5.66 6.67 -15.08
CA LEU A 385 5.79 5.36 -15.71
C LEU A 385 6.73 5.41 -16.92
N GLY A 386 7.78 4.58 -16.93
CA GLY A 386 8.79 4.53 -17.99
C GLY A 386 9.77 5.71 -18.02
N ARG A 387 9.56 6.78 -17.26
CA ARG A 387 10.49 7.93 -17.21
C ARG A 387 11.75 7.61 -16.40
N PRO A 388 12.87 8.31 -16.67
CA PRO A 388 14.12 8.10 -15.95
C PRO A 388 14.02 8.22 -14.42
N PHE A 389 14.76 7.36 -13.72
CA PHE A 389 14.99 7.48 -12.30
C PHE A 389 15.85 8.72 -12.02
N ASN A 390 15.31 9.65 -11.25
CA ASN A 390 15.91 10.93 -10.93
C ASN A 390 15.60 11.26 -9.46
N PRO A 391 16.59 11.13 -8.55
CA PRO A 391 16.41 11.34 -7.12
C PRO A 391 16.58 12.80 -6.66
N LYS A 392 16.61 13.78 -7.57
CA LYS A 392 16.78 15.20 -7.21
C LYS A 392 15.73 15.69 -6.21
N ALA A 393 16.16 16.34 -5.14
CA ALA A 393 15.29 16.77 -4.04
C ALA A 393 14.14 17.67 -4.51
N GLU A 394 14.37 18.53 -5.51
CA GLU A 394 13.35 19.42 -6.09
C GLU A 394 12.15 18.65 -6.69
N LEU A 395 12.37 17.44 -7.20
CA LEU A 395 11.32 16.60 -7.76
C LEU A 395 10.54 15.85 -6.69
N LEU A 396 11.23 15.43 -5.61
CA LEU A 396 10.68 14.61 -4.53
C LEU A 396 9.54 15.29 -3.77
N ASP A 397 9.52 16.62 -3.74
CA ASP A 397 8.51 17.42 -3.03
C ASP A 397 7.35 17.87 -3.93
N THR A 398 7.38 17.51 -5.22
CA THR A 398 6.26 17.83 -6.13
C THR A 398 5.01 17.01 -5.77
N PRO A 399 3.79 17.57 -5.88
CA PRO A 399 2.56 16.85 -5.54
C PRO A 399 2.34 15.55 -6.33
N ALA A 400 2.95 15.47 -7.50
CA ALA A 400 2.87 14.34 -8.42
C ALA A 400 3.81 13.19 -8.05
N HIS A 401 4.93 13.50 -7.36
CA HIS A 401 5.96 12.53 -7.03
C HIS A 401 5.42 11.38 -6.17
N TRP A 402 6.04 10.21 -6.35
CA TRP A 402 5.64 8.96 -5.72
C TRP A 402 5.45 9.10 -4.19
N PHE A 403 6.44 9.65 -3.47
CA PHE A 403 6.35 9.82 -2.01
C PHE A 403 5.19 10.67 -1.50
N ASN A 404 4.56 11.49 -2.34
CA ASN A 404 3.52 12.42 -1.93
C ASN A 404 2.12 11.90 -2.24
N ARG A 405 2.00 10.76 -2.91
CA ARG A 405 0.71 10.16 -3.28
C ARG A 405 0.20 9.19 -2.22
N ALA A 406 -1.09 9.26 -1.92
CA ALA A 406 -1.76 8.40 -0.95
C ALA A 406 -1.59 6.90 -1.26
N TRP A 407 -2.00 6.48 -2.46
CA TRP A 407 -2.01 5.09 -2.89
C TRP A 407 -0.63 4.43 -2.84
N THR A 408 0.42 5.14 -3.26
CA THR A 408 1.78 4.59 -3.28
C THR A 408 2.33 4.18 -1.90
N LEU A 409 1.71 4.62 -0.79
CA LEU A 409 2.10 4.09 0.52
C LEU A 409 1.91 2.57 0.57
N GLN A 410 0.79 2.04 0.06
CA GLN A 410 0.54 0.59 0.04
C GLN A 410 1.44 -0.18 -0.94
N GLU A 411 2.09 0.53 -1.85
CA GLU A 411 2.99 -0.02 -2.88
C GLU A 411 4.46 -0.03 -2.41
N THR A 412 4.73 0.44 -1.19
CA THR A 412 6.08 0.48 -0.62
C THR A 412 6.53 -0.93 -0.21
N THR A 413 7.61 -1.42 -0.81
CA THR A 413 8.21 -2.73 -0.49
C THR A 413 9.68 -2.61 -0.11
N VAL A 414 10.27 -3.65 0.51
CA VAL A 414 11.72 -3.70 0.72
C VAL A 414 12.46 -4.09 -0.58
N ASN A 415 11.85 -4.99 -1.37
CA ASN A 415 12.39 -5.53 -2.62
C ASN A 415 12.02 -4.69 -3.84
N TRP A 416 12.20 -3.37 -3.72
CA TRP A 416 12.00 -2.44 -4.82
C TRP A 416 13.19 -2.43 -5.78
N LEU A 417 12.93 -2.23 -7.08
CA LEU A 417 13.91 -2.00 -8.14
C LEU A 417 13.57 -0.67 -8.85
N PRO A 418 14.53 0.25 -9.06
CA PRO A 418 14.24 1.50 -9.77
C PRO A 418 13.99 1.24 -11.26
N GLY A 419 12.81 1.65 -11.75
CA GLY A 419 12.53 1.75 -13.18
C GLY A 419 13.11 3.04 -13.76
N GLY A 420 13.45 3.04 -15.05
CA GLY A 420 14.09 4.13 -15.76
C GLY A 420 15.55 4.37 -15.32
N LEU A 421 16.23 3.37 -14.78
CA LEU A 421 17.57 3.53 -14.23
C LEU A 421 18.58 3.85 -15.35
N SER A 422 19.42 4.87 -15.16
CA SER A 422 20.45 5.30 -16.11
C SER A 422 21.77 5.56 -15.40
N SER A 423 22.90 5.54 -16.11
CA SER A 423 24.23 5.81 -15.53
C SER A 423 24.42 7.22 -14.95
N GLN A 424 23.41 8.10 -15.00
CA GLN A 424 23.52 9.45 -14.46
C GLN A 424 23.85 9.45 -12.97
N SER A 425 24.81 10.29 -12.58
CA SER A 425 25.23 10.38 -11.18
C SER A 425 24.19 11.11 -10.34
N CYS A 426 23.95 10.61 -9.14
CA CYS A 426 23.25 11.32 -8.08
C CYS A 426 24.30 11.71 -7.03
N ALA A 427 24.60 13.00 -6.90
CA ALA A 427 25.64 13.49 -6.01
C ALA A 427 25.04 14.07 -4.71
N GLY A 428 25.73 13.79 -3.59
CA GLY A 428 25.50 14.47 -2.32
C GLY A 428 24.10 14.31 -1.73
N TRP A 429 23.47 15.45 -1.44
CA TRP A 429 22.25 15.54 -0.63
C TRP A 429 21.02 14.88 -1.26
N ASP A 430 20.88 14.92 -2.60
CA ASP A 430 19.71 14.40 -3.31
C ASP A 430 19.48 12.91 -3.04
N GLY A 431 20.54 12.10 -3.14
CA GLY A 431 20.46 10.66 -2.88
C GLY A 431 20.18 10.35 -1.41
N THR A 432 20.81 11.09 -0.49
CA THR A 432 20.57 10.94 0.95
C THR A 432 19.13 11.28 1.30
N TYR A 433 18.58 12.35 0.72
CA TYR A 433 17.20 12.75 0.92
C TYR A 433 16.22 11.71 0.37
N PHE A 434 16.48 11.19 -0.84
CA PHE A 434 15.70 10.10 -1.42
C PHE A 434 15.67 8.85 -0.52
N MET A 435 16.84 8.38 -0.07
CA MET A 435 16.91 7.20 0.80
C MET A 435 16.25 7.42 2.15
N THR A 436 16.33 8.65 2.69
CA THR A 436 15.60 9.02 3.92
C THR A 436 14.09 8.89 3.70
N ARG A 437 13.54 9.39 2.60
CA ARG A 437 12.11 9.30 2.27
C ARG A 437 11.68 7.84 2.05
N MET A 438 12.49 7.03 1.36
CA MET A 438 12.24 5.58 1.21
C MET A 438 12.18 4.87 2.56
N HIS A 439 13.20 5.06 3.40
CA HIS A 439 13.24 4.41 4.72
C HIS A 439 12.09 4.86 5.62
N GLN A 440 11.74 6.15 5.59
CA GLN A 440 10.62 6.69 6.36
C GLN A 440 9.30 5.99 5.95
N ALA A 441 9.03 5.86 4.65
CA ALA A 441 7.83 5.15 4.16
C ALA A 441 7.82 3.67 4.58
N GLN A 442 8.98 3.00 4.57
CA GLN A 442 9.10 1.62 5.02
C GLN A 442 8.89 1.46 6.53
N ILE A 443 9.39 2.40 7.34
CA ILE A 443 9.22 2.43 8.80
C ILE A 443 7.76 2.67 9.18
N GLU A 444 7.08 3.59 8.50
CA GLU A 444 5.65 3.88 8.71
C GLU A 444 4.76 2.66 8.48
N LEU A 445 5.21 1.73 7.64
CA LEU A 445 4.55 0.45 7.39
C LEU A 445 5.05 -0.70 8.28
N GLY A 446 5.94 -0.40 9.23
CA GLY A 446 6.53 -1.39 10.13
C GLY A 446 7.41 -2.43 9.43
N LEU A 447 7.81 -2.21 8.17
CA LEU A 447 8.56 -3.18 7.38
C LEU A 447 9.89 -3.55 8.08
N PRO A 448 10.79 -2.63 8.46
CA PRO A 448 12.07 -3.04 9.05
C PRO A 448 11.94 -3.84 10.36
N SER A 449 10.87 -3.60 11.11
CA SER A 449 10.64 -4.18 12.44
C SER A 449 9.78 -5.45 12.43
N LEU A 450 9.25 -5.86 11.27
CA LEU A 450 8.26 -6.95 11.15
C LEU A 450 7.05 -6.75 12.08
N ARG A 451 6.63 -5.48 12.23
CA ARG A 451 5.47 -5.12 13.05
C ARG A 451 4.37 -4.64 12.13
N ASP A 452 3.15 -4.97 12.49
CA ASP A 452 2.00 -4.33 11.88
C ASP A 452 2.06 -2.82 12.11
N PRO A 453 1.79 -2.00 11.09
CA PRO A 453 1.75 -0.56 11.27
C PRO A 453 0.62 -0.19 12.23
N SER A 454 0.90 0.69 13.19
CA SER A 454 -0.16 1.21 14.04
C SER A 454 -1.02 2.19 13.25
N PHE A 455 -2.31 2.27 13.60
CA PHE A 455 -3.22 3.21 12.96
C PHE A 455 -2.73 4.66 13.03
N THR A 456 -2.14 5.07 14.15
CA THR A 456 -1.55 6.40 14.31
C THR A 456 -0.38 6.64 13.35
N ASP A 457 0.49 5.65 13.15
CA ASP A 457 1.61 5.76 12.20
C ASP A 457 1.09 5.90 10.76
N LEU A 458 0.05 5.15 10.39
CA LEU A 458 -0.59 5.25 9.08
C LEU A 458 -1.23 6.62 8.83
N LEU A 459 -1.91 7.18 9.84
CA LEU A 459 -2.49 8.53 9.73
C LEU A 459 -1.39 9.58 9.54
N GLN A 460 -0.28 9.50 10.27
CA GLN A 460 0.86 10.40 10.08
C GLN A 460 1.51 10.23 8.71
N ALA A 461 1.64 9.00 8.22
CA ALA A 461 2.14 8.72 6.88
C ALA A 461 1.25 9.37 5.81
N MET A 462 -0.07 9.36 5.99
CA MET A 462 -1.04 10.00 5.09
C MET A 462 -1.04 11.53 5.17
N GLN A 463 -0.76 12.11 6.34
CA GLN A 463 -0.55 13.55 6.48
C GLN A 463 0.65 14.02 5.63
N ARG A 464 1.72 13.23 5.57
CA ARG A 464 2.92 13.51 4.75
C ARG A 464 2.73 13.28 3.25
N ARG A 465 1.53 12.86 2.82
CA ARG A 465 1.16 12.56 1.43
C ARG A 465 0.05 13.49 0.93
N PRO A 466 0.31 14.81 0.81
CA PRO A 466 -0.70 15.78 0.40
C PRO A 466 -1.01 15.76 -1.12
N GLY A 467 -0.26 14.99 -1.90
CA GLY A 467 -0.38 14.93 -3.36
C GLY A 467 -1.80 14.57 -3.79
N TYR A 468 -2.39 15.40 -4.65
CA TYR A 468 -3.77 15.27 -5.17
C TYR A 468 -4.89 15.19 -4.12
N ALA A 469 -4.61 15.46 -2.84
CA ALA A 469 -5.60 15.37 -1.76
C ALA A 469 -6.82 16.29 -1.95
N LYS A 470 -6.71 17.35 -2.77
CA LYS A 470 -7.85 18.21 -3.12
C LYS A 470 -8.69 17.66 -4.27
N LYS A 471 -8.08 16.92 -5.21
CA LYS A 471 -8.77 16.38 -6.40
C LYS A 471 -9.53 15.09 -6.08
N LYS A 472 -8.96 14.27 -5.20
CA LYS A 472 -9.55 13.00 -4.75
C LYS A 472 -9.43 12.90 -3.22
N PRO A 473 -10.26 13.63 -2.47
CA PRO A 473 -10.08 13.78 -1.04
C PRO A 473 -10.24 12.47 -0.25
N PHE A 474 -11.03 11.52 -0.78
CA PHE A 474 -11.29 10.21 -0.18
C PHE A 474 -10.22 9.15 -0.46
N ASP A 475 -9.32 9.34 -1.43
CA ASP A 475 -8.26 8.37 -1.76
C ASP A 475 -7.37 8.04 -0.55
N ARG A 476 -7.11 9.04 0.30
CA ARG A 476 -6.34 8.84 1.54
C ARG A 476 -7.09 7.99 2.56
N VAL A 477 -8.42 8.15 2.65
CA VAL A 477 -9.25 7.32 3.54
C VAL A 477 -9.25 5.88 3.06
N ALA A 478 -9.45 5.68 1.75
CA ALA A 478 -9.45 4.37 1.13
C ALA A 478 -8.08 3.67 1.28
N ALA A 479 -6.97 4.38 1.05
CA ALA A 479 -5.63 3.83 1.22
C ALA A 479 -5.35 3.38 2.66
N VAL A 480 -5.78 4.15 3.68
CA VAL A 480 -5.65 3.74 5.09
C VAL A 480 -6.47 2.50 5.39
N SER A 481 -7.68 2.41 4.82
CA SER A 481 -8.58 1.29 5.07
C SER A 481 -7.97 -0.06 4.70
N TYR A 482 -7.16 -0.11 3.65
CA TYR A 482 -6.45 -1.32 3.23
C TYR A 482 -5.22 -1.62 4.10
N LEU A 483 -4.48 -0.58 4.49
CA LEU A 483 -3.21 -0.74 5.22
C LEU A 483 -3.39 -1.23 6.65
N LEU A 484 -4.61 -1.14 7.18
CA LEU A 484 -4.97 -1.58 8.52
C LEU A 484 -5.13 -3.11 8.57
N PRO A 485 -4.34 -3.83 9.40
CA PRO A 485 -4.33 -5.30 9.39
C PRO A 485 -5.65 -5.96 9.80
N ARG A 486 -6.52 -5.22 10.51
CA ARG A 486 -7.74 -5.75 11.14
C ARG A 486 -9.01 -5.08 10.65
N SER A 487 -8.91 -4.12 9.72
CA SER A 487 -10.07 -3.53 9.09
C SER A 487 -10.60 -4.46 8.00
N ARG A 488 -11.90 -4.37 7.74
CA ARG A 488 -12.47 -4.84 6.47
C ARG A 488 -12.68 -3.59 5.60
N PRO A 489 -11.95 -3.45 4.49
CA PRO A 489 -12.15 -2.33 3.58
C PRO A 489 -13.61 -2.26 3.15
N VAL A 490 -14.15 -1.05 3.15
CA VAL A 490 -15.45 -0.79 2.54
C VAL A 490 -15.26 -0.85 1.03
N MET A 491 -16.31 -1.26 0.31
CA MET A 491 -16.32 -1.12 -1.14
C MET A 491 -16.00 0.32 -1.54
N TYR A 492 -15.12 0.46 -2.54
CA TYR A 492 -14.79 1.78 -3.07
C TYR A 492 -16.02 2.40 -3.73
N ASP A 493 -16.31 3.66 -3.40
CA ASP A 493 -17.37 4.41 -4.05
C ASP A 493 -16.76 5.70 -4.61
N ASP A 494 -16.59 5.75 -5.94
CA ASP A 494 -16.09 6.96 -6.61
C ASP A 494 -17.12 8.09 -6.64
N GLN A 495 -18.34 7.85 -6.13
CA GLN A 495 -19.40 8.84 -5.94
C GLN A 495 -19.44 9.42 -4.52
N TRP A 496 -18.51 9.06 -3.62
CA TRP A 496 -18.41 9.73 -2.32
C TRP A 496 -18.30 11.25 -2.51
N SER A 497 -19.22 11.98 -1.85
CA SER A 497 -19.33 13.43 -1.98
C SER A 497 -18.08 14.16 -1.49
N ASP A 498 -17.43 13.61 -0.45
CA ASP A 498 -16.21 14.14 0.14
C ASP A 498 -15.47 13.06 0.96
N ALA A 499 -14.37 13.45 1.62
CA ALA A 499 -13.61 12.55 2.48
C ALA A 499 -14.29 12.23 3.81
N GLU A 500 -15.20 13.07 4.30
CA GLU A 500 -15.92 12.79 5.56
C GLU A 500 -16.91 11.65 5.36
N ALA A 501 -17.61 11.61 4.21
CA ALA A 501 -18.48 10.48 3.85
C ALA A 501 -17.71 9.15 3.79
N ALA A 502 -16.50 9.16 3.19
CA ALA A 502 -15.61 8.00 3.16
C ALA A 502 -15.17 7.60 4.59
N TRP A 503 -14.84 8.59 5.41
CA TRP A 503 -14.37 8.40 6.79
C TRP A 503 -15.47 7.82 7.70
N GLU A 504 -16.69 8.35 7.60
CA GLU A 504 -17.89 7.84 8.26
C GLU A 504 -18.16 6.38 7.91
N SER A 505 -17.89 5.98 6.68
CA SER A 505 -18.04 4.61 6.23
C SER A 505 -16.95 3.68 6.78
N LEU A 506 -15.72 4.17 6.93
CA LEU A 506 -14.57 3.41 7.44
C LEU A 506 -14.64 3.17 8.95
N VAL A 507 -15.04 4.16 9.75
CA VAL A 507 -14.99 4.08 11.23
C VAL A 507 -15.69 2.84 11.80
N PRO A 508 -16.88 2.44 11.35
CA PRO A 508 -17.55 1.21 11.78
C PRO A 508 -16.78 -0.10 11.48
N SER A 509 -15.82 -0.10 10.55
CA SER A 509 -15.03 -1.30 10.19
C SER A 509 -13.68 -1.37 10.89
N LEU A 510 -13.30 -0.33 11.63
CA LEU A 510 -12.09 -0.28 12.44
C LEU A 510 -12.18 -1.26 13.63
N SER A 511 -11.02 -1.79 14.04
CA SER A 511 -10.95 -2.60 15.25
C SER A 511 -11.32 -1.76 16.48
N GLY A 512 -11.71 -2.42 17.58
CA GLY A 512 -12.06 -1.71 18.81
C GLY A 512 -10.89 -0.89 19.38
N THR A 513 -9.65 -1.35 19.14
CA THR A 513 -8.43 -0.63 19.53
C THR A 513 -8.18 0.60 18.66
N ASP A 514 -8.41 0.51 17.34
CA ASP A 514 -8.22 1.65 16.43
C ASP A 514 -9.27 2.74 16.71
N ARG A 515 -10.52 2.33 16.97
CA ARG A 515 -11.59 3.24 17.40
C ARG A 515 -11.31 3.88 18.74
N LEU A 516 -10.75 3.12 19.69
CA LEU A 516 -10.26 3.69 20.95
C LEU A 516 -9.17 4.76 20.69
N GLY A 517 -8.28 4.52 19.73
CA GLY A 517 -7.31 5.52 19.28
C GLY A 517 -7.96 6.82 18.78
N LEU A 518 -9.05 6.73 18.01
CA LEU A 518 -9.85 7.90 17.60
C LEU A 518 -10.54 8.59 18.77
N LEU A 519 -11.10 7.81 19.69
CA LEU A 519 -11.73 8.33 20.90
C LEU A 519 -10.71 9.09 21.77
N LEU A 520 -9.45 8.68 21.75
CA LEU A 520 -8.37 9.34 22.48
C LEU A 520 -7.72 10.51 21.73
N HIS A 521 -8.15 10.80 20.50
CA HIS A 521 -7.64 11.92 19.72
C HIS A 521 -8.22 13.26 20.23
N CYS A 522 -7.36 14.26 20.45
CA CYS A 522 -7.77 15.61 20.86
C CYS A 522 -7.43 16.64 19.79
N PRO A 523 -8.42 17.24 19.10
CA PRO A 523 -8.14 18.30 18.15
C PRO A 523 -7.68 19.58 18.88
N PRO A 524 -6.78 20.38 18.28
CA PRO A 524 -6.09 21.48 18.97
C PRO A 524 -6.99 22.66 19.39
N ARG A 525 -8.19 22.82 18.83
CA ARG A 525 -9.19 23.84 19.25
C ARG A 525 -10.60 23.41 18.84
N ARG A 526 -11.36 22.79 19.74
CA ARG A 526 -12.82 22.85 19.66
C ARG A 526 -13.27 23.99 20.57
N THR A 527 -13.51 25.16 19.99
CA THR A 527 -14.34 26.17 20.65
C THR A 527 -15.73 25.54 20.81
N ILE A 528 -16.01 25.02 22.00
CA ILE A 528 -17.39 24.84 22.48
C ILE A 528 -17.91 26.29 22.49
N ILE A 529 -18.96 26.69 21.78
CA ILE A 529 -20.36 26.39 22.05
C ILE A 529 -21.14 26.86 20.81
N SER A 530 -21.78 25.94 20.10
CA SER A 530 -23.15 26.18 19.66
C SER A 530 -23.93 24.91 19.99
N SER A 531 -25.09 25.08 20.61
CA SER A 531 -25.97 24.01 21.12
C SER A 531 -26.56 23.12 20.02
N GLU A 532 -26.15 23.32 18.75
CA GLU A 532 -26.74 22.66 17.58
C GLU A 532 -25.73 21.86 16.73
N SER A 533 -24.41 21.96 16.98
CA SER A 533 -23.45 21.08 16.32
C SER A 533 -23.39 19.73 17.05
N THR A 534 -23.82 18.64 16.40
CA THR A 534 -23.63 17.26 16.86
C THR A 534 -22.13 16.98 17.00
N MET A 535 -21.57 17.17 18.20
CA MET A 535 -20.17 16.83 18.46
C MET A 535 -19.98 15.31 18.41
N LEU A 536 -19.30 14.84 17.37
CA LEU A 536 -18.91 13.44 17.25
C LEU A 536 -17.85 13.08 18.31
N TRP A 537 -17.92 11.85 18.81
CA TRP A 537 -16.95 11.30 19.77
C TRP A 537 -15.54 11.13 19.17
N ARG A 538 -15.46 10.98 17.85
CA ARG A 538 -14.24 10.89 17.06
C ARG A 538 -13.90 12.23 16.39
N PRO A 539 -12.66 12.41 15.91
CA PRO A 539 -12.33 13.51 15.03
C PRO A 539 -12.94 13.34 13.63
N SER A 540 -13.18 14.47 12.96
CA SER A 540 -13.42 14.51 11.51
C SER A 540 -12.16 14.14 10.73
N TRP A 541 -12.29 13.70 9.49
CA TRP A 541 -11.14 13.47 8.62
C TRP A 541 -10.27 14.73 8.47
N ALA A 542 -10.90 15.90 8.35
CA ALA A 542 -10.19 17.17 8.32
C ALA A 542 -9.39 17.43 9.60
N GLU A 543 -9.95 17.15 10.78
CA GLU A 543 -9.25 17.25 12.07
C GLU A 543 -8.05 16.28 12.12
N VAL A 544 -8.24 15.03 11.66
CA VAL A 544 -7.15 14.03 11.61
C VAL A 544 -6.03 14.44 10.64
N MET A 545 -6.36 15.13 9.55
CA MET A 545 -5.39 15.54 8.54
C MET A 545 -4.69 16.88 8.83
N GLN A 546 -5.11 17.62 9.85
CA GLN A 546 -4.38 18.81 10.32
C GLN A 546 -3.04 18.41 10.95
N GLU A 547 -2.03 19.29 10.88
CA GLU A 547 -0.69 18.99 11.38
C GLU A 547 -0.73 18.48 12.84
N PRO A 548 0.01 17.41 13.16
CA PRO A 548 -0.11 16.73 14.43
C PRO A 548 0.45 17.61 15.55
N GLN A 549 -0.43 18.23 16.34
CA GLN A 549 -0.07 18.53 17.71
C GLN A 549 -0.05 17.19 18.46
N SER A 550 1.16 16.73 18.72
CA SER A 550 1.49 15.43 19.30
C SER A 550 0.78 15.23 20.65
N VAL A 551 -0.37 14.56 20.64
CA VAL A 551 -0.71 13.68 21.77
C VAL A 551 -0.22 12.31 21.35
N ARG A 552 1.08 12.05 21.58
CA ARG A 552 1.57 10.67 21.58
C ARG A 552 0.86 9.98 22.74
N ILE A 553 -0.18 9.21 22.43
CA ILE A 553 -0.73 8.23 23.36
C ILE A 553 0.46 7.34 23.73
N PRO A 554 0.97 7.37 24.97
CA PRO A 554 1.99 6.43 25.39
C PRO A 554 1.46 5.01 25.14
N PRO A 555 2.31 4.03 24.80
CA PRO A 555 1.87 2.65 24.71
C PRO A 555 1.37 2.24 26.10
N LEU A 556 0.06 2.34 26.29
CA LEU A 556 -0.60 2.05 27.53
C LEU A 556 -1.23 0.65 27.42
N PRO A 557 -1.16 -0.16 28.48
CA PRO A 557 -1.77 -1.49 28.51
C PRO A 557 -3.27 -1.34 28.75
N PHE A 558 -4.04 -1.10 27.68
CA PHE A 558 -5.50 -1.15 27.74
C PHE A 558 -5.97 -2.57 28.05
N ALA A 559 -6.97 -2.70 28.93
CA ALA A 559 -7.61 -3.99 29.15
C ALA A 559 -8.51 -4.37 27.97
N ASN A 560 -8.76 -5.66 27.75
CA ASN A 560 -9.51 -6.13 26.58
C ASN A 560 -10.92 -5.51 26.49
N ASP A 561 -11.57 -5.33 27.63
CA ASP A 561 -12.91 -4.74 27.79
C ASP A 561 -12.94 -3.20 27.68
N GLU A 562 -11.77 -2.55 27.59
CA GLU A 562 -11.63 -1.11 27.29
C GLU A 562 -11.65 -0.83 25.78
N SER A 563 -11.64 -1.86 24.94
CA SER A 563 -11.79 -1.71 23.49
C SER A 563 -13.13 -1.08 23.14
N LEU A 564 -13.15 -0.11 22.20
CA LEU A 564 -14.39 0.58 21.83
C LEU A 564 -15.21 -0.27 20.85
N HIS A 565 -16.32 -0.83 21.31
CA HIS A 565 -17.26 -1.64 20.55
C HIS A 565 -18.33 -0.79 19.84
N GLY A 566 -19.08 -1.41 18.93
CA GLY A 566 -20.13 -0.76 18.12
C GLY A 566 -19.81 -0.70 16.61
N PRO A 567 -20.56 0.08 15.82
CA PRO A 567 -21.80 0.72 16.24
C PRO A 567 -22.87 -0.33 16.58
N VAL A 568 -23.68 -0.07 17.60
CA VAL A 568 -24.96 -0.75 17.84
C VAL A 568 -26.09 0.26 17.65
N GLN A 569 -27.24 -0.22 17.17
CA GLN A 569 -28.44 0.62 17.16
C GLN A 569 -29.01 0.66 18.57
N GLY A 570 -29.21 1.88 19.07
CA GLY A 570 -29.95 2.13 20.29
C GLY A 570 -31.04 3.15 20.03
N ILE A 571 -31.93 3.27 21.01
CA ILE A 571 -33.04 4.22 20.99
C ILE A 571 -32.72 5.28 22.05
N ASP A 572 -32.73 6.56 21.69
CA ASP A 572 -32.62 7.65 22.66
C ASP A 572 -33.95 7.87 23.43
N GLU A 573 -33.95 8.72 24.46
CA GLU A 573 -35.17 9.03 25.24
C GLU A 573 -36.35 9.57 24.39
N LEU A 574 -36.09 10.01 23.16
CA LEU A 574 -37.05 10.55 22.20
C LEU A 574 -37.44 9.53 21.11
N PHE A 575 -37.13 8.25 21.30
CA PHE A 575 -37.39 7.16 20.37
C PHE A 575 -36.69 7.30 19.00
N ARG A 576 -35.59 8.05 18.92
CA ARG A 576 -34.81 8.19 17.69
C ARG A 576 -33.72 7.13 17.63
N TYR A 577 -33.51 6.59 16.44
CA TYR A 577 -32.43 5.65 16.17
C TYR A 577 -31.07 6.34 16.20
N CYS A 578 -30.24 5.94 17.15
CA CYS A 578 -28.89 6.44 17.36
C CYS A 578 -27.87 5.31 17.17
N LYS A 579 -26.69 5.66 16.65
CA LYS A 579 -25.55 4.75 16.57
C LYS A 579 -24.69 4.94 17.82
N TYR A 580 -24.59 3.91 18.65
CA TYR A 580 -23.77 3.97 19.87
C TYR A 580 -22.49 3.16 19.74
N TYR A 581 -21.42 3.72 20.30
CA TYR A 581 -20.15 3.06 20.53
C TYR A 581 -19.93 2.97 22.03
N PHE A 582 -19.36 1.87 22.53
CA PHE A 582 -19.32 1.65 23.98
C PHE A 582 -18.13 0.81 24.41
N HIS A 583 -17.72 0.95 25.67
CA HIS A 583 -16.71 0.13 26.32
C HIS A 583 -16.87 0.16 27.84
N TYR A 584 -16.19 -0.74 28.55
CA TYR A 584 -16.06 -0.64 30.00
C TYR A 584 -14.93 0.31 30.36
N ALA A 585 -15.14 1.09 31.42
CA ALA A 585 -14.17 2.06 31.92
C ALA A 585 -14.38 2.34 33.41
N ASN A 586 -13.37 2.92 34.06
CA ASN A 586 -13.50 3.40 35.44
C ASN A 586 -14.08 4.83 35.43
N VAL A 587 -15.32 4.99 35.85
CA VAL A 587 -16.02 6.28 35.83
C VAL A 587 -15.92 6.96 37.19
N VAL A 588 -15.50 8.23 37.20
CA VAL A 588 -15.58 9.13 38.36
C VAL A 588 -16.56 10.23 38.02
N GLU A 589 -17.65 10.30 38.79
CA GLU A 589 -18.69 11.32 38.63
C GLU A 589 -18.43 12.54 39.50
N ARG A 590 -19.10 13.67 39.21
CA ARG A 590 -19.04 14.92 40.00
C ARG A 590 -17.63 15.52 40.09
N CYS A 591 -16.98 15.60 38.93
CA CYS A 591 -15.70 16.27 38.78
C CYS A 591 -15.90 17.75 38.42
N PHE A 592 -15.02 18.62 38.93
CA PHE A 592 -15.03 20.06 38.67
C PHE A 592 -13.62 20.55 38.33
N THR A 593 -13.54 21.54 37.43
CA THR A 593 -12.27 22.23 37.14
C THR A 593 -11.78 22.95 38.40
N ALA A 594 -10.47 22.94 38.64
CA ALA A 594 -9.87 23.60 39.80
C ALA A 594 -8.70 24.53 39.43
N GLY A 595 -8.55 24.84 38.13
CA GLY A 595 -7.46 25.65 37.55
C GLY A 595 -6.10 24.94 37.54
N ASP A 596 -5.15 25.48 36.76
CA ASP A 596 -3.76 25.04 36.66
C ASP A 596 -3.54 23.53 36.41
N GLY A 597 -4.42 22.90 35.62
CA GLY A 597 -4.40 21.48 35.30
C GLY A 597 -4.88 20.58 36.45
N PHE A 598 -5.56 21.14 37.44
CA PHE A 598 -6.15 20.38 38.55
C PHE A 598 -7.63 20.10 38.33
N ILE A 599 -8.03 18.88 38.71
CA ILE A 599 -9.44 18.47 38.81
C ILE A 599 -9.75 18.19 40.26
N SER A 600 -10.93 18.64 40.70
CA SER A 600 -11.47 18.32 42.02
C SER A 600 -12.63 17.35 41.93
N VAL A 601 -12.64 16.33 42.79
CA VAL A 601 -13.70 15.32 42.86
C VAL A 601 -14.47 15.52 44.17
N ALA A 602 -15.80 15.62 44.07
CA ALA A 602 -16.68 15.68 45.24
C ALA A 602 -16.92 14.28 45.82
N LEU A 603 -16.61 14.10 47.11
CA LEU A 603 -16.70 12.79 47.78
C LEU A 603 -18.10 12.48 48.36
N ASP A 604 -18.94 13.50 48.55
CA ASP A 604 -20.23 13.40 49.24
C ASP A 604 -21.30 14.18 48.43
N PRO A 605 -22.45 13.56 48.08
CA PRO A 605 -23.57 14.25 47.44
C PRO A 605 -24.08 15.48 48.21
N ASP A 606 -24.03 15.44 49.54
CA ASP A 606 -24.80 16.35 50.38
C ASP A 606 -23.94 17.48 50.99
N ARG A 607 -22.63 17.52 50.70
CA ARG A 607 -21.69 18.53 51.23
C ARG A 607 -20.89 19.22 50.12
N SER A 608 -21.41 20.36 49.66
CA SER A 608 -21.09 20.93 48.33
C SER A 608 -19.73 21.64 48.16
N TRP A 609 -18.93 21.86 49.22
CA TRP A 609 -17.62 22.53 49.08
C TRP A 609 -16.48 22.05 50.01
N LEU A 610 -16.77 21.49 51.19
CA LEU A 610 -15.75 21.14 52.20
C LEU A 610 -15.02 19.80 51.98
N ALA A 611 -15.53 18.93 51.09
CA ALA A 611 -15.02 17.56 50.90
C ALA A 611 -14.52 17.26 49.48
N ARG A 612 -13.89 18.25 48.81
CA ARG A 612 -13.29 18.05 47.48
C ARG A 612 -11.83 17.62 47.59
N LYS A 613 -11.42 16.60 46.84
CA LYS A 613 -10.00 16.22 46.70
C LYS A 613 -9.48 16.66 45.34
N ARG A 614 -8.32 17.31 45.32
CA ARG A 614 -7.63 17.75 44.10
C ARG A 614 -6.65 16.68 43.59
N PHE A 615 -6.57 16.57 42.27
CA PHE A 615 -5.68 15.69 41.50
C PHE A 615 -5.07 16.48 40.35
N ARG A 616 -3.82 16.18 40.00
CA ARG A 616 -3.08 16.87 38.93
C ARG A 616 -3.10 16.06 37.64
N PHE A 617 -3.29 16.76 36.52
CA PHE A 617 -3.23 16.20 35.18
C PHE A 617 -2.19 16.95 34.34
N GLU A 618 -1.49 16.26 33.45
CA GLU A 618 -0.43 16.87 32.61
C GLU A 618 -0.96 17.53 31.32
N SER A 619 -2.21 17.26 30.94
CA SER A 619 -2.84 17.88 29.77
C SER A 619 -3.39 19.26 30.09
N ASN A 620 -3.46 20.13 29.08
CA ASN A 620 -4.04 21.47 29.15
C ASN A 620 -5.59 21.40 29.20
N ILE A 621 -6.12 20.70 30.22
CA ILE A 621 -7.55 20.55 30.51
C ILE A 621 -8.19 21.94 30.58
N ASP A 622 -7.49 22.92 31.14
CA ASP A 622 -7.95 24.31 31.26
C ASP A 622 -8.10 25.05 29.92
N SER A 623 -7.37 24.65 28.87
CA SER A 623 -7.52 25.28 27.53
C SER A 623 -8.62 24.63 26.67
N GLY A 624 -9.03 23.41 27.01
CA GLY A 624 -10.07 22.66 26.30
C GLY A 624 -11.43 22.65 27.01
N ILE A 625 -11.48 23.20 28.22
CA ILE A 625 -12.66 23.24 29.06
C ILE A 625 -12.99 24.72 29.36
N ASP A 626 -13.85 25.31 28.53
CA ASP A 626 -14.59 26.53 28.89
C ASP A 626 -15.87 26.14 29.66
N LEU A 627 -15.73 25.24 30.63
CA LEU A 627 -16.81 24.89 31.54
C LEU A 627 -16.67 25.78 32.78
N ASP A 628 -17.77 26.46 33.12
CA ASP A 628 -17.94 27.10 34.41
C ASP A 628 -17.55 26.11 35.54
N ALA A 629 -16.77 26.58 36.52
CA ALA A 629 -16.30 25.77 37.65
C ALA A 629 -17.45 25.16 38.49
N THR A 630 -18.69 25.55 38.21
CA THR A 630 -19.92 25.02 38.79
C THR A 630 -20.53 23.84 38.04
N VAL A 631 -20.16 23.60 36.78
CA VAL A 631 -20.75 22.53 35.95
C VAL A 631 -20.00 21.20 36.18
N PRO A 632 -20.65 20.18 36.75
CA PRO A 632 -20.00 18.90 36.98
C PRO A 632 -19.82 18.13 35.66
N PHE A 633 -18.66 17.51 35.49
CA PHE A 633 -18.38 16.57 34.41
C PHE A 633 -18.04 15.18 34.95
N VAL A 634 -17.93 14.20 34.06
CA VAL A 634 -17.48 12.84 34.36
C VAL A 634 -16.09 12.59 33.79
N LEU A 635 -15.30 11.82 34.53
CA LEU A 635 -14.02 11.30 34.08
C LEU A 635 -14.16 9.82 33.76
N VAL A 636 -13.80 9.44 32.55
CA VAL A 636 -13.81 8.05 32.07
C VAL A 636 -12.38 7.56 31.96
N GLY A 637 -11.97 6.75 32.94
CA GLY A 637 -10.60 6.27 33.15
C GLY A 637 -10.31 4.95 32.45
N LEU A 638 -9.19 4.94 31.74
CA LEU A 638 -8.70 3.84 30.90
C LEU A 638 -7.25 3.50 31.25
N ALA A 639 -6.83 2.28 30.87
CA ALA A 639 -5.47 1.80 31.02
C ALA A 639 -4.91 2.04 32.43
N GLN A 640 -5.59 1.44 33.41
CA GLN A 640 -5.26 1.56 34.83
C GLN A 640 -5.28 3.02 35.31
N MET A 641 -6.28 3.80 34.87
CA MET A 641 -6.50 5.19 35.30
C MET A 641 -5.34 6.15 34.97
N ARG A 642 -4.58 5.84 33.92
CA ARG A 642 -3.52 6.72 33.41
C ARG A 642 -4.00 7.65 32.31
N CYS A 643 -5.03 7.21 31.57
CA CYS A 643 -5.68 7.97 30.51
C CYS A 643 -7.13 8.26 30.91
N TRP A 644 -7.58 9.48 30.68
CA TRP A 644 -8.90 9.93 31.10
C TRP A 644 -9.59 10.69 29.99
N ILE A 645 -10.83 10.32 29.69
CA ILE A 645 -11.71 11.11 28.82
C ILE A 645 -12.54 12.00 29.73
N VAL A 646 -12.48 13.31 29.48
CA VAL A 646 -13.34 14.29 30.13
C VAL A 646 -14.61 14.42 29.29
N ALA A 647 -15.76 14.16 29.89
CA ALA A 647 -17.03 14.12 29.17
C ALA A 647 -18.19 14.69 30.00
N MET A 648 -19.22 15.20 29.32
CA MET A 648 -20.49 15.54 29.95
C MET A 648 -21.38 14.30 30.00
N PRO A 649 -21.99 13.97 31.16
CA PRO A 649 -23.01 12.93 31.20
C PRO A 649 -24.24 13.40 30.42
N VAL A 650 -24.89 12.49 29.69
CA VAL A 650 -26.13 12.76 28.95
C VAL A 650 -27.30 12.04 29.63
N ASP A 651 -27.36 10.71 29.53
CA ASP A 651 -28.39 9.88 30.17
C ASP A 651 -27.93 8.40 30.28
N LEU A 652 -28.79 7.50 30.77
CA LEU A 652 -28.60 6.05 30.78
C LEU A 652 -29.32 5.38 29.61
N VAL A 653 -28.55 4.86 28.66
CA VAL A 653 -29.09 4.21 27.45
C VAL A 653 -29.09 2.69 27.56
N ASP A 654 -30.15 2.06 27.06
CA ASP A 654 -30.21 0.61 26.89
C ASP A 654 -29.65 0.23 25.52
N LEU A 655 -28.60 -0.60 25.53
CA LEU A 655 -27.92 -1.09 24.33
C LEU A 655 -28.35 -2.54 23.97
N GLY A 656 -29.43 -3.04 24.57
CA GLY A 656 -29.90 -4.42 24.43
C GLY A 656 -29.01 -5.44 25.14
N ARG A 657 -28.36 -5.02 26.24
CA ARG A 657 -27.49 -5.86 27.08
C ARG A 657 -27.99 -5.82 28.53
N GLU A 658 -27.51 -6.75 29.37
CA GLU A 658 -27.91 -6.87 30.79
C GLU A 658 -27.67 -5.58 31.61
N ASP A 659 -26.76 -4.70 31.16
CA ASP A 659 -26.41 -3.42 31.82
C ASP A 659 -26.82 -2.19 30.99
N ARG A 660 -27.41 -1.17 31.63
CA ARG A 660 -27.59 0.18 31.04
C ARG A 660 -26.24 0.91 30.97
N ALA A 661 -25.94 1.51 29.83
CA ALA A 661 -24.70 2.27 29.63
C ALA A 661 -24.90 3.75 30.00
N LEU A 662 -23.90 4.35 30.64
CA LEU A 662 -23.84 5.80 30.83
C LEU A 662 -23.47 6.45 29.50
N GLU A 663 -24.41 7.13 28.85
CA GLU A 663 -24.13 7.96 27.69
C GLU A 663 -23.35 9.20 28.12
N VAL A 664 -22.25 9.46 27.44
CA VAL A 664 -21.42 10.62 27.66
C VAL A 664 -21.07 11.33 26.35
N ARG A 665 -20.95 12.65 26.42
CA ARG A 665 -20.44 13.49 25.34
C ARG A 665 -19.01 13.89 25.63
N LYS A 666 -18.07 13.32 24.86
CA LYS A 666 -16.63 13.61 24.99
C LYS A 666 -16.37 15.11 24.76
N ILE A 667 -15.55 15.68 25.64
CA ILE A 667 -15.04 17.06 25.55
C ILE A 667 -13.57 17.04 25.15
N THR A 668 -12.73 16.40 25.97
CA THR A 668 -11.28 16.36 25.81
C THR A 668 -10.70 15.10 26.44
N VAL A 669 -9.39 14.92 26.37
CA VAL A 669 -8.66 13.83 27.03
C VAL A 669 -7.51 14.38 27.87
N GLY A 670 -7.21 13.67 28.95
CA GLY A 670 -6.12 14.01 29.85
C GLY A 670 -5.38 12.81 30.40
N TRP A 671 -4.22 13.10 30.98
CA TRP A 671 -3.26 12.11 31.42
C TRP A 671 -2.85 12.33 32.87
N MET A 672 -2.81 11.23 33.62
CA MET A 672 -2.36 11.20 35.01
C MET A 672 -1.16 10.24 35.10
N TYR A 673 0.04 10.81 35.26
CA TYR A 673 1.27 10.01 35.34
C TYR A 673 1.78 9.83 36.78
N ALA A 674 1.36 10.69 37.71
CA ALA A 674 1.80 10.63 39.09
C ALA A 674 1.20 9.39 39.79
N PRO A 675 2.00 8.37 40.17
CA PRO A 675 1.47 7.14 40.77
C PRO A 675 0.70 7.42 42.07
N LYS A 676 1.15 8.43 42.84
CA LYS A 676 0.51 8.86 44.09
C LYS A 676 -0.94 9.34 43.90
N ASP A 677 -1.25 9.98 42.78
CA ASP A 677 -2.59 10.48 42.51
C ASP A 677 -3.53 9.35 42.07
N ILE A 678 -3.02 8.38 41.30
CA ILE A 678 -3.74 7.16 40.93
C ILE A 678 -4.07 6.34 42.17
N GLU A 679 -3.07 6.05 43.02
CA GLU A 679 -3.26 5.31 44.28
C GLU A 679 -4.26 6.01 45.21
N LYS A 680 -4.26 7.35 45.21
CA LYS A 680 -5.19 8.14 46.02
C LYS A 680 -6.62 8.03 45.50
N LEU A 681 -6.83 8.04 44.18
CA LEU A 681 -8.15 7.78 43.59
C LEU A 681 -8.65 6.37 43.92
N GLU A 682 -7.78 5.36 43.83
CA GLU A 682 -8.08 3.98 44.20
C GLU A 682 -8.51 3.86 45.66
N LYS A 683 -7.71 4.44 46.57
CA LYS A 683 -8.02 4.44 48.02
C LYS A 683 -9.33 5.15 48.35
N LEU A 684 -9.73 6.14 47.56
CA LEU A 684 -10.99 6.86 47.75
C LEU A 684 -12.21 6.06 47.27
N GLY A 685 -12.03 5.02 46.44
CA GLY A 685 -13.12 4.17 45.95
C GLY A 685 -14.17 4.90 45.11
N VAL A 686 -13.81 6.08 44.57
CA VAL A 686 -14.72 6.94 43.79
C VAL A 686 -14.84 6.51 42.33
N ALA A 687 -13.84 5.78 41.82
CA ALA A 687 -13.83 5.26 40.46
C ALA A 687 -14.58 3.93 40.42
N LYS A 688 -15.71 3.89 39.69
CA LYS A 688 -16.54 2.69 39.54
C LYS A 688 -16.43 2.14 38.13
N ARG A 689 -16.16 0.85 37.98
CA ARG A 689 -16.18 0.20 36.66
C ARG A 689 -17.61 0.19 36.13
N ARG A 690 -17.85 0.81 34.97
CA ARG A 690 -19.18 0.97 34.35
C ARG A 690 -19.08 0.86 32.83
N LEU A 691 -20.21 0.51 32.22
CA LEU A 691 -20.39 0.56 30.77
C LEU A 691 -20.64 2.03 30.36
N VAL A 692 -19.86 2.53 29.42
CA VAL A 692 -19.93 3.92 28.91
C VAL A 692 -20.25 3.88 27.42
N ALA A 693 -21.17 4.75 26.98
CA ALA A 693 -21.60 4.86 25.59
C ALA A 693 -21.38 6.26 25.02
N TYR A 694 -21.14 6.33 23.71
CA TYR A 694 -20.95 7.55 22.94
C TYR A 694 -21.88 7.50 21.72
N CYS A 695 -22.75 8.50 21.59
CA CYS A 695 -23.65 8.62 20.45
C CYS A 695 -22.95 9.25 19.24
N GLU A 696 -23.15 8.68 18.06
CA GLU A 696 -22.70 9.20 16.76
C GLU A 696 -23.90 9.66 15.92
N GLY A 697 -24.56 10.74 16.38
CA GLY A 697 -25.62 11.44 15.65
C GLY A 697 -26.93 10.65 15.43
N HIS A 698 -27.99 11.39 15.09
CA HIS A 698 -29.27 10.81 14.69
C HIS A 698 -29.21 10.51 13.19
N ASN A 699 -29.59 9.30 12.76
CA ASN A 699 -29.94 9.11 11.35
C ASN A 699 -31.12 10.04 11.04
N LYS A 700 -30.94 10.97 10.09
CA LYS A 700 -32.06 11.71 9.50
C LYS A 700 -32.89 10.81 8.60
#